data_AF-A0A1G6W7C9-F1
#
_entry.id   AF-A0A1G6W7C9-F1
#
_cell.length_a   1.000
_cell.length_b   1.000
_cell.length_c   1.000
_cell.angle_alpha   90.00
_cell.angle_beta   90.00
_cell.angle_gamma   90.00
#
_symmetry.space_group_name_H-M   'P 1'
#
loop_
_entity.id
_entity.type
_entity.pdbx_description
1 polymer ?
#
loop_
_entity_poly.entity_id
_entity_poly.type
_entity_poly.pdbx_seq_one_letter_code
_entity_poly.pdbx_strand_id
1 'polypeptide(L)'
;MPNNTIHANFGLKYALEGRIVTMDQAATVINRGRIFVENGVITAIRPKSEGYADGFTKSDVIKSGGTLYPGMIELHNHLPYNILPYWVADKQYRNRAQWAGIKGYRINVTGPMQTLGKSPGFPEAIVRYVECKSMIGGVTTSQGLTLANSTLTKKVFHGLIRNVEETNEDVLPEALTRIADVEQGGAQAFLTSLSDTKTRLLHLSEGVDEKARSYFTNLQINDTEWAITDKLNGIHCTGLQPEDYKVLGDRQGSMTWSPMSNLVLYGGTSDVKAAKENKVLIALGSDWSPSGSKNLLEELKVAYLVSKNHEAGPIFTDEELVQMVTSNPAKILGWENVLGSLQVGMKADMLIVRGYQGNPYKKLINATEKHLLGVFINGVPRCVQKRILNRFDFDTPDIEKFKIENVTRYIYLKESDPENILDGISLKASQNKIASGLQNLNHLANQLENANGNPLLSAHDNPLQTKWILVPDMHVDADGNVLEESHLEWGAGIPFSELAEPLPLDKLTVIEDDEHFRRMSYHPLPAYVRKGLPGFYGRPSLSLSNSEYTLEGLKTIPLEEPLALVTFLKSSSHLSYSEKLCILQQAKIVLGEVYVHQILKQTMYAVNPLHRIDLMIRNMNYATRIDPDAVADDDTFHNELLDIFSSLRDLHTKYILPRPFRNRFAFLPFLIEEYYPTQEDTEPKYIITTYFENILANKTAYKKGVEVLYWNNIPIKKAIALNSKNQSGSNNEAQMARGLDTLTIRSLGTTRPPDSHRVRLDCYDPSTGKPLEMDFEWLVSHHPPHFELDKQDTNATRMSYGFDYDTLSVNGLKATLYGGVSRKGKPPKKSLWIRPTHYPDLMKGTVKNTDSEQAFAYIRIYSFAASNAENFVADFREILQQLQKEHLSGLILDIRGNGGGLITASELLLAHLTGNQIALQRAQFINSALTLRLCEKYTKGNAVIDLSDWTRSIDLSRVTGDRYSRSYPITRIENIHNLQSIFAKPKVLITDALCYSASDMFAAGFQDHALGKIIGTHANTGAGGANVWSHEILRNLFDEAKTDTNPLKPMPKGADLTVAVRRILRKSDEPIEDLGIVPDVLHKISKNDLLFGNIDLIRRAMAILLPETQVDLGKSRKVLVD
;
A
#
# COMPACT_ATOMS: atom_id res chain seq x y z
N MET A 1 30.38 -30.70 -5.38
CA MET A 1 30.78 -32.10 -5.16
C MET A 1 29.57 -32.97 -5.47
N PRO A 2 29.50 -33.71 -6.59
CA PRO A 2 28.24 -34.29 -7.05
C PRO A 2 27.77 -35.56 -6.32
N ASN A 3 28.54 -36.11 -5.37
CA ASN A 3 28.30 -37.47 -4.86
C ASN A 3 27.98 -37.58 -3.35
N ASN A 4 27.76 -36.47 -2.65
CA ASN A 4 27.36 -36.52 -1.24
C ASN A 4 25.84 -36.39 -1.12
N THR A 5 25.21 -37.42 -0.55
CA THR A 5 23.77 -37.43 -0.28
C THR A 5 23.42 -36.31 0.70
N ILE A 6 22.54 -35.37 0.30
CA ILE A 6 22.16 -34.21 1.13
C ILE A 6 21.51 -34.66 2.44
N HIS A 7 20.61 -35.64 2.39
CA HIS A 7 19.90 -36.12 3.57
C HIS A 7 20.50 -37.43 4.08
N ALA A 8 21.27 -37.39 5.17
CA ALA A 8 21.78 -38.60 5.81
C ALA A 8 20.65 -39.45 6.43
N ASN A 9 20.84 -40.77 6.44
CA ASN A 9 19.97 -41.74 7.13
C ASN A 9 20.54 -42.19 8.49
N PHE A 10 21.76 -41.79 8.82
CA PHE A 10 22.53 -42.15 10.03
C PHE A 10 22.57 -43.66 10.35
N GLY A 11 22.45 -44.52 9.34
CA GLY A 11 22.43 -45.99 9.52
C GLY A 11 21.27 -46.49 10.39
N LEU A 12 20.18 -45.72 10.49
CA LEU A 12 19.09 -46.04 11.42
C LEU A 12 18.31 -47.28 10.99
N LYS A 13 17.95 -48.09 12.00
CA LYS A 13 17.13 -49.29 11.87
C LYS A 13 16.06 -49.34 12.94
N TYR A 14 14.79 -49.35 12.53
CA TYR A 14 13.65 -49.37 13.46
C TYR A 14 12.36 -49.82 12.76
N ALA A 15 11.32 -50.10 13.54
CA ALA A 15 9.98 -50.35 13.01
C ALA A 15 8.94 -49.47 13.70
N LEU A 16 8.04 -48.85 12.94
CA LEU A 16 6.93 -48.07 13.50
C LEU A 16 5.63 -48.88 13.49
N GLU A 17 5.04 -49.10 14.66
CA GLU A 17 3.72 -49.72 14.82
C GLU A 17 2.62 -48.67 14.87
N GLY A 18 1.61 -48.79 14.01
CA GLY A 18 0.44 -47.89 14.00
C GLY A 18 -0.61 -48.27 12.96
N ARG A 19 -1.52 -47.34 12.64
CA ARG A 19 -2.39 -47.48 11.46
C ARG A 19 -1.63 -46.92 10.26
N ILE A 20 -1.53 -47.65 9.16
CA ILE A 20 -0.74 -47.24 8.00
C ILE A 20 -1.68 -46.87 6.87
N VAL A 21 -1.53 -45.68 6.33
CA VAL A 21 -2.19 -45.21 5.11
C VAL A 21 -1.11 -45.14 4.04
N THR A 22 -1.15 -46.07 3.11
CA THR A 22 -0.04 -46.27 2.15
C THR A 22 -0.02 -45.20 1.07
N MET A 23 -1.18 -44.69 0.65
CA MET A 23 -1.30 -43.85 -0.56
C MET A 23 -0.72 -44.53 -1.81
N ASP A 24 -0.72 -45.86 -1.85
CA ASP A 24 -0.48 -46.62 -3.08
C ASP A 24 -1.65 -46.44 -4.05
N GLN A 25 -1.58 -47.03 -5.25
CA GLN A 25 -2.65 -46.92 -6.24
C GLN A 25 -4.00 -47.47 -5.75
N ALA A 26 -4.00 -48.38 -4.77
CA ALA A 26 -5.20 -48.95 -4.16
C ALA A 26 -5.67 -48.21 -2.90
N ALA A 27 -4.94 -47.17 -2.49
CA ALA A 27 -5.13 -46.42 -1.25
C ALA A 27 -5.27 -47.34 -0.03
N THR A 28 -4.38 -48.34 0.09
CA THR A 28 -4.46 -49.39 1.10
C THR A 28 -4.33 -48.82 2.51
N VAL A 29 -5.23 -49.23 3.42
CA VAL A 29 -5.20 -48.86 4.84
C VAL A 29 -5.03 -50.09 5.73
N ILE A 30 -3.91 -50.19 6.43
CA ILE A 30 -3.62 -51.25 7.39
C ILE A 30 -3.93 -50.75 8.79
N ASN A 31 -5.08 -51.15 9.35
CA ASN A 31 -5.58 -50.64 10.64
C ASN A 31 -4.61 -50.86 11.82
N ARG A 32 -3.84 -51.95 11.79
CA ARG A 32 -2.76 -52.24 12.74
C ARG A 32 -1.62 -52.90 12.00
N GLY A 33 -0.64 -52.10 11.57
CA GLY A 33 0.53 -52.58 10.85
C GLY A 33 1.85 -52.09 11.45
N ARG A 34 2.92 -52.57 10.86
CA ARG A 34 4.31 -52.19 11.13
C ARG A 34 5.00 -51.83 9.83
N ILE A 35 5.63 -50.67 9.80
CA ILE A 35 6.58 -50.27 8.75
C ILE A 35 7.98 -50.52 9.29
N PHE A 36 8.77 -51.29 8.57
CA PHE A 36 10.16 -51.60 8.91
C PHE A 36 11.08 -50.72 8.06
N VAL A 37 11.97 -49.97 8.70
CA VAL A 37 12.86 -49.00 8.08
C VAL A 37 14.30 -49.37 8.41
N GLU A 38 15.15 -49.40 7.39
CA GLU A 38 16.59 -49.61 7.51
C GLU A 38 17.29 -48.70 6.51
N ASN A 39 18.31 -47.95 6.97
CA ASN A 39 19.10 -47.04 6.14
C ASN A 39 18.25 -46.04 5.32
N GLY A 40 17.15 -45.56 5.91
CA GLY A 40 16.25 -44.60 5.29
C GLY A 40 15.27 -45.17 4.26
N VAL A 41 15.26 -46.50 4.05
CA VAL A 41 14.39 -47.19 3.10
C VAL A 41 13.37 -48.07 3.84
N ILE A 42 12.16 -48.14 3.33
CA ILE A 42 11.11 -49.04 3.82
C ILE A 42 11.40 -50.45 3.29
N THR A 43 11.79 -51.37 4.17
CA THR A 43 12.16 -52.75 3.78
C THR A 43 10.99 -53.72 3.83
N ALA A 44 9.98 -53.42 4.66
CA ALA A 44 8.75 -54.22 4.74
C ALA A 44 7.59 -53.40 5.32
N ILE A 45 6.37 -53.75 4.91
CA ILE A 45 5.14 -53.28 5.53
C ILE A 45 4.27 -54.52 5.79
N ARG A 46 3.88 -54.75 7.05
CA ARG A 46 3.08 -55.95 7.42
C ARG A 46 1.99 -55.62 8.44
N PRO A 47 0.80 -56.23 8.37
CA PRO A 47 -0.13 -56.32 9.48
C PRO A 47 0.54 -56.83 10.75
N LYS A 48 0.15 -56.32 11.91
CA LYS A 48 0.72 -56.71 13.20
C LYS A 48 0.59 -58.22 13.48
N SER A 49 -0.45 -58.86 12.93
CA SER A 49 -0.69 -60.30 13.04
C SER A 49 0.36 -61.16 12.35
N GLU A 50 1.10 -60.62 11.38
CA GLU A 50 2.10 -61.33 10.59
C GLU A 50 3.52 -61.28 11.19
N GLY A 51 3.66 -60.80 12.43
CA GLY A 51 4.93 -60.84 13.16
C GLY A 51 5.93 -59.73 12.78
N TYR A 52 7.20 -60.10 12.65
CA TYR A 52 8.32 -59.21 12.37
C TYR A 52 8.93 -59.54 11.00
N ALA A 53 9.49 -58.54 10.31
CA ALA A 53 10.29 -58.77 9.11
C ALA A 53 11.65 -59.35 9.47
N ASP A 54 12.31 -59.98 8.49
CA ASP A 54 13.62 -60.60 8.70
C ASP A 54 14.64 -59.56 9.16
N GLY A 55 15.44 -59.91 10.17
CA GLY A 55 16.41 -59.00 10.78
C GLY A 55 15.81 -57.94 11.72
N PHE A 56 14.50 -57.97 11.99
CA PHE A 56 13.83 -57.12 12.99
C PHE A 56 13.28 -57.94 14.16
N THR A 57 13.31 -57.33 15.34
CA THR A 57 12.89 -57.93 16.59
C THR A 57 11.89 -57.03 17.33
N LYS A 58 11.43 -57.49 18.49
CA LYS A 58 10.53 -56.70 19.34
C LYS A 58 11.15 -55.41 19.86
N SER A 59 12.46 -55.37 20.10
CA SER A 59 13.14 -54.16 20.60
C SER A 59 13.19 -53.04 19.55
N ASP A 60 13.11 -53.37 18.27
CA ASP A 60 13.17 -52.39 17.17
C ASP A 60 11.82 -51.68 16.96
N VAL A 61 10.73 -52.21 17.56
CA VAL A 61 9.39 -51.65 17.39
C VAL A 61 9.16 -50.45 18.30
N ILE A 62 8.83 -49.34 17.65
CA ILE A 62 8.40 -48.09 18.24
C ILE A 62 6.89 -47.96 18.04
N LYS A 63 6.14 -47.89 19.14
CA LYS A 63 4.69 -47.63 19.09
C LYS A 63 4.46 -46.16 18.74
N SER A 64 4.04 -45.89 17.50
CA SER A 64 3.85 -44.53 16.98
C SER A 64 2.80 -43.74 17.77
N GLY A 65 1.75 -44.41 18.26
CA GLY A 65 0.60 -43.78 18.91
C GLY A 65 -0.40 -43.15 17.94
N GLY A 66 -0.28 -43.41 16.63
CA GLY A 66 -1.06 -42.73 15.60
C GLY A 66 -1.18 -43.42 14.25
N THR A 67 -1.69 -42.66 13.29
CA THR A 67 -1.78 -43.05 11.88
C THR A 67 -0.58 -42.51 11.13
N LEU A 68 0.09 -43.36 10.36
CA LEU A 68 1.24 -43.07 9.52
C LEU A 68 0.76 -42.75 8.10
N TYR A 69 1.33 -41.70 7.52
CA TYR A 69 1.13 -41.28 6.13
C TYR A 69 2.51 -41.02 5.50
N PRO A 70 2.62 -41.02 4.17
CA PRO A 70 3.75 -40.41 3.49
C PRO A 70 3.97 -38.98 3.98
N GLY A 71 5.22 -38.53 3.99
CA GLY A 71 5.56 -37.13 4.22
C GLY A 71 4.87 -36.24 3.20
N MET A 72 4.42 -35.04 3.61
CA MET A 72 3.78 -34.14 2.67
C MET A 72 4.82 -33.45 1.78
N ILE A 73 4.46 -33.24 0.52
CA ILE A 73 5.26 -32.58 -0.50
C ILE A 73 4.50 -31.31 -0.94
N GLU A 74 5.18 -30.18 -0.88
CA GLU A 74 4.65 -28.86 -1.25
C GLU A 74 5.33 -28.37 -2.53
N LEU A 75 4.55 -28.13 -3.59
CA LEU A 75 5.12 -27.72 -4.89
C LEU A 75 5.11 -26.21 -5.12
N HIS A 76 4.53 -25.43 -4.21
CA HIS A 76 4.54 -23.98 -4.33
C HIS A 76 4.59 -23.30 -2.97
N ASN A 77 5.73 -22.65 -2.69
CA ASN A 77 5.95 -21.83 -1.52
C ASN A 77 7.10 -20.82 -1.74
N HIS A 78 6.92 -19.55 -1.37
CA HIS A 78 7.96 -18.55 -1.27
C HIS A 78 8.54 -18.55 0.15
N LEU A 79 9.28 -19.63 0.48
CA LEU A 79 9.80 -19.89 1.81
C LEU A 79 10.46 -18.68 2.52
N PRO A 80 11.29 -17.84 1.86
CA PRO A 80 11.88 -16.66 2.50
C PRO A 80 10.88 -15.77 3.24
N TYR A 81 9.67 -15.60 2.69
CA TYR A 81 8.66 -14.70 3.21
C TYR A 81 7.87 -15.27 4.39
N ASN A 82 8.05 -16.55 4.72
CA ASN A 82 7.33 -17.21 5.83
C ASN A 82 7.79 -16.78 7.23
N ILE A 83 8.63 -15.75 7.31
CA ILE A 83 8.95 -15.02 8.55
C ILE A 83 8.05 -13.79 8.75
N LEU A 84 7.32 -13.37 7.72
CA LEU A 84 6.51 -12.16 7.73
C LEU A 84 5.06 -12.47 8.07
N PRO A 85 4.40 -11.59 8.86
CA PRO A 85 3.02 -11.80 9.26
C PRO A 85 2.09 -11.65 8.06
N TYR A 86 0.86 -12.11 8.21
CA TYR A 86 -0.19 -11.94 7.22
C TYR A 86 -0.28 -10.47 6.76
N TRP A 87 -0.23 -10.25 5.45
CA TRP A 87 -0.38 -8.94 4.83
C TRP A 87 -1.86 -8.65 4.61
N VAL A 88 -2.30 -7.49 5.09
CA VAL A 88 -3.63 -6.97 4.81
C VAL A 88 -3.54 -6.16 3.51
N ALA A 89 -3.76 -6.83 2.38
CA ALA A 89 -3.99 -6.18 1.09
C ALA A 89 -5.07 -5.10 1.22
N ASP A 90 -4.96 -4.03 0.44
CA ASP A 90 -5.88 -2.89 0.43
C ASP A 90 -7.12 -3.13 -0.43
N LYS A 91 -7.05 -4.13 -1.33
CA LYS A 91 -8.12 -4.63 -2.18
C LYS A 91 -7.80 -6.00 -2.73
N GLN A 92 -8.83 -6.64 -3.28
CA GLN A 92 -8.63 -7.75 -4.19
C GLN A 92 -8.21 -7.22 -5.55
N TYR A 93 -7.18 -7.81 -6.10
CA TYR A 93 -6.62 -7.51 -7.39
C TYR A 93 -7.20 -8.44 -8.44
N ARG A 94 -6.96 -8.13 -9.71
CA ARG A 94 -7.36 -8.96 -10.85
C ARG A 94 -6.23 -9.84 -11.34
N ASN A 95 -4.97 -9.45 -11.11
CA ASN A 95 -3.77 -10.23 -11.42
C ASN A 95 -2.58 -9.74 -10.59
N ARG A 96 -1.51 -10.54 -10.54
CA ARG A 96 -0.33 -10.26 -9.71
C ARG A 96 0.41 -8.95 -9.98
N ALA A 97 0.40 -8.48 -11.23
CA ALA A 97 1.13 -7.28 -11.62
C ALA A 97 0.56 -6.01 -10.96
N GLN A 98 -0.70 -6.04 -10.49
CA GLN A 98 -1.35 -4.91 -9.86
C GLN A 98 -0.86 -4.62 -8.44
N TRP A 99 -0.36 -5.64 -7.72
CA TRP A 99 0.09 -5.48 -6.33
C TRP A 99 1.61 -5.50 -6.17
N ALA A 100 2.37 -6.00 -7.14
CA ALA A 100 3.85 -5.99 -7.07
C ALA A 100 4.45 -4.59 -6.85
N GLY A 101 3.77 -3.52 -7.32
CA GLY A 101 4.26 -2.14 -7.26
C GLY A 101 3.79 -1.30 -6.07
N ILE A 102 2.82 -1.76 -5.27
CA ILE A 102 2.11 -0.89 -4.31
C ILE A 102 2.96 -0.59 -3.06
N LYS A 103 2.74 0.57 -2.45
CA LYS A 103 3.51 1.00 -1.27
C LYS A 103 3.29 0.08 -0.07
N GLY A 104 2.06 -0.34 0.21
CA GLY A 104 1.75 -1.24 1.32
C GLY A 104 2.49 -2.59 1.23
N TYR A 105 2.61 -3.13 0.01
CA TYR A 105 3.38 -4.34 -0.28
C TYR A 105 4.89 -4.11 -0.12
N ARG A 106 5.41 -2.96 -0.56
CA ARG A 106 6.82 -2.57 -0.31
C ARG A 106 7.14 -2.47 1.18
N ILE A 107 6.26 -1.86 1.97
CA ILE A 107 6.48 -1.64 3.41
C ILE A 107 6.41 -2.95 4.20
N ASN A 108 5.43 -3.79 3.88
CA ASN A 108 5.13 -4.96 4.71
C ASN A 108 5.76 -6.27 4.21
N VAL A 109 6.19 -6.33 2.95
CA VAL A 109 6.64 -7.59 2.31
C VAL A 109 8.03 -7.46 1.70
N THR A 110 8.19 -6.73 0.60
CA THR A 110 9.47 -6.75 -0.15
C THR A 110 10.59 -5.99 0.55
N GLY A 111 10.33 -4.82 1.13
CA GLY A 111 11.34 -4.03 1.85
C GLY A 111 11.95 -4.77 3.06
N PRO A 112 11.13 -5.32 3.98
CA PRO A 112 11.63 -6.14 5.09
C PRO A 112 12.47 -7.33 4.61
N MET A 113 12.00 -8.08 3.60
CA MET A 113 12.75 -9.23 3.09
C MET A 113 14.05 -8.86 2.42
N GLN A 114 14.08 -7.79 1.62
CA GLN A 114 15.31 -7.32 1.00
C GLN A 114 16.32 -6.86 2.06
N THR A 115 15.85 -6.22 3.14
CA THR A 115 16.69 -5.76 4.23
C THR A 115 17.31 -6.93 4.99
N LEU A 116 16.50 -7.87 5.47
CA LEU A 116 17.01 -9.02 6.23
C LEU A 116 17.81 -9.97 5.31
N GLY A 117 17.34 -10.24 4.09
CA GLY A 117 17.99 -11.14 3.15
C GLY A 117 19.37 -10.69 2.69
N LYS A 118 19.69 -9.40 2.79
CA LYS A 118 21.01 -8.83 2.49
C LYS A 118 21.86 -8.53 3.74
N SER A 119 21.26 -8.61 4.93
CA SER A 119 21.97 -8.32 6.19
C SER A 119 22.77 -9.54 6.67
N PRO A 120 24.05 -9.39 7.08
CA PRO A 120 24.90 -10.52 7.47
C PRO A 120 24.31 -11.42 8.56
N GLY A 121 24.33 -12.73 8.31
CA GLY A 121 23.88 -13.76 9.25
C GLY A 121 22.37 -13.86 9.45
N PHE A 122 21.56 -13.11 8.70
CA PHE A 122 20.10 -13.26 8.64
C PHE A 122 19.65 -14.33 7.64
N PRO A 123 20.24 -14.49 6.44
CA PRO A 123 19.87 -15.55 5.50
C PRO A 123 19.83 -16.96 6.13
N GLU A 124 20.88 -17.33 6.86
CA GLU A 124 21.02 -18.64 7.52
C GLU A 124 19.97 -18.82 8.62
N ALA A 125 19.70 -17.76 9.39
CA ALA A 125 18.65 -17.76 10.39
C ALA A 125 17.25 -17.92 9.76
N ILE A 126 16.98 -17.21 8.66
CA ILE A 126 15.71 -17.30 7.93
C ILE A 126 15.48 -18.72 7.44
N VAL A 127 16.48 -19.32 6.78
CA VAL A 127 16.41 -20.70 6.28
C VAL A 127 16.10 -21.66 7.42
N ARG A 128 16.90 -21.67 8.49
CA ARG A 128 16.67 -22.57 9.63
C ARG A 128 15.26 -22.41 10.21
N TYR A 129 14.76 -21.18 10.30
CA TYR A 129 13.42 -20.90 10.81
C TYR A 129 12.32 -21.49 9.91
N VAL A 130 12.37 -21.22 8.61
CA VAL A 130 11.30 -21.60 7.66
C VAL A 130 11.31 -23.10 7.35
N GLU A 131 12.46 -23.76 7.38
CA GLU A 131 12.54 -25.22 7.31
C GLU A 131 11.89 -25.88 8.53
N CYS A 132 12.23 -25.40 9.73
CA CYS A 132 11.60 -25.88 10.97
C CYS A 132 10.09 -25.63 10.94
N LYS A 133 9.65 -24.46 10.47
CA LYS A 133 8.23 -24.12 10.32
C LYS A 133 7.51 -25.11 9.38
N SER A 134 8.08 -25.37 8.21
CA SER A 134 7.53 -26.32 7.22
C SER A 134 7.42 -27.73 7.80
N MET A 135 8.48 -28.19 8.46
CA MET A 135 8.53 -29.50 9.11
C MET A 135 7.54 -29.62 10.28
N ILE A 136 7.35 -28.56 11.09
CA ILE A 136 6.32 -28.53 12.14
C ILE A 136 4.91 -28.63 11.54
N GLY A 137 4.73 -28.14 10.31
CA GLY A 137 3.53 -28.35 9.50
C GLY A 137 3.42 -29.75 8.87
N GLY A 138 4.41 -30.63 9.01
CA GLY A 138 4.39 -31.99 8.43
C GLY A 138 4.90 -32.08 7.00
N VAL A 139 5.48 -31.00 6.47
CA VAL A 139 6.12 -30.96 5.15
C VAL A 139 7.52 -31.58 5.23
N THR A 140 7.82 -32.46 4.29
CA THR A 140 9.12 -33.13 4.16
C THR A 140 9.90 -32.67 2.93
N THR A 141 9.20 -32.13 1.93
CA THR A 141 9.74 -31.61 0.68
C THR A 141 9.03 -30.30 0.33
N SER A 142 9.78 -29.27 -0.05
CA SER A 142 9.23 -28.00 -0.57
C SER A 142 10.14 -27.40 -1.66
N GLN A 143 9.78 -26.26 -2.21
CA GLN A 143 10.68 -25.44 -3.03
C GLN A 143 11.83 -24.90 -2.16
N GLY A 144 13.03 -24.83 -2.71
CA GLY A 144 14.25 -24.46 -1.99
C GLY A 144 14.47 -22.94 -1.87
N LEU A 145 15.46 -22.57 -1.06
CA LEU A 145 15.90 -21.18 -0.89
C LEU A 145 17.19 -20.92 -1.67
N THR A 146 17.17 -19.92 -2.56
CA THR A 146 18.33 -19.55 -3.38
C THR A 146 19.18 -18.46 -2.74
N LEU A 147 20.50 -18.69 -2.73
CA LEU A 147 21.53 -17.70 -2.47
C LEU A 147 22.13 -17.19 -3.79
N ALA A 148 22.54 -15.92 -3.80
CA ALA A 148 23.41 -15.36 -4.82
C ALA A 148 24.59 -14.64 -4.16
N ASN A 149 25.71 -14.56 -4.87
CA ASN A 149 26.88 -13.80 -4.45
C ASN A 149 27.17 -12.64 -5.42
N SER A 150 28.21 -11.85 -5.12
CA SER A 150 28.62 -10.69 -5.93
C SER A 150 29.11 -11.03 -7.34
N THR A 151 29.39 -12.30 -7.64
CA THR A 151 29.75 -12.78 -8.99
C THR A 151 28.55 -13.44 -9.70
N LEU A 152 27.33 -13.21 -9.21
CA LEU A 152 26.08 -13.79 -9.70
C LEU A 152 26.05 -15.32 -9.70
N THR A 153 27.00 -15.96 -9.00
CA THR A 153 26.97 -17.40 -8.76
C THR A 153 25.83 -17.68 -7.80
N LYS A 154 25.01 -18.68 -8.13
CA LYS A 154 23.86 -19.08 -7.31
C LYS A 154 24.11 -20.43 -6.65
N LYS A 155 23.54 -20.62 -5.48
CA LYS A 155 23.54 -21.89 -4.74
C LYS A 155 22.19 -22.06 -4.04
N VAL A 156 21.66 -23.28 -3.97
CA VAL A 156 20.49 -23.57 -3.13
C VAL A 156 20.96 -23.89 -1.71
N PHE A 157 20.26 -23.41 -0.69
CA PHE A 157 20.51 -23.84 0.69
C PHE A 157 20.12 -25.30 0.85
N HIS A 158 21.05 -26.13 1.30
CA HIS A 158 20.75 -27.50 1.72
C HIS A 158 20.48 -27.51 3.23
N GLY A 159 19.41 -28.17 3.65
CA GLY A 159 19.07 -28.27 5.06
C GLY A 159 18.24 -29.50 5.38
N LEU A 160 17.28 -29.37 6.28
CA LEU A 160 16.57 -30.52 6.86
C LEU A 160 15.46 -31.05 5.95
N ILE A 161 14.79 -30.17 5.21
CA ILE A 161 13.74 -30.54 4.26
C ILE A 161 14.32 -30.75 2.87
N ARG A 162 13.70 -31.61 2.06
CA ARG A 162 14.11 -31.80 0.67
C ARG A 162 13.73 -30.58 -0.17
N ASN A 163 14.66 -30.14 -1.01
CA ASN A 163 14.39 -29.14 -2.03
C ASN A 163 14.17 -29.83 -3.37
N VAL A 164 13.21 -29.36 -4.15
CA VAL A 164 12.93 -29.92 -5.48
C VAL A 164 13.95 -29.50 -6.53
N GLU A 165 14.66 -28.37 -6.31
CA GLU A 165 15.62 -27.81 -7.26
C GLU A 165 16.99 -28.49 -7.25
N GLU A 166 17.41 -29.03 -6.11
CA GLU A 166 18.72 -29.67 -5.95
C GLU A 166 18.59 -30.84 -4.97
N THR A 167 18.46 -32.06 -5.50
CA THR A 167 18.24 -33.28 -4.71
C THR A 167 19.53 -34.06 -4.46
N ASN A 168 20.54 -33.91 -5.35
CA ASN A 168 21.76 -34.73 -5.41
C ASN A 168 21.50 -36.26 -5.38
N GLU A 169 20.36 -36.70 -5.91
CA GLU A 169 20.00 -38.12 -6.02
C GLU A 169 19.41 -38.40 -7.42
N ASP A 170 20.06 -39.24 -8.23
CA ASP A 170 19.61 -39.57 -9.60
C ASP A 170 18.16 -40.10 -9.67
N VAL A 171 17.72 -40.77 -8.60
CA VAL A 171 16.36 -41.33 -8.47
C VAL A 171 15.29 -40.28 -8.14
N LEU A 172 15.70 -39.06 -7.83
CA LEU A 172 14.84 -37.91 -7.54
C LEU A 172 15.16 -36.79 -8.54
N PRO A 173 14.63 -36.84 -9.78
CA PRO A 173 14.88 -35.81 -10.79
C PRO A 173 14.51 -34.42 -10.27
N GLU A 174 15.36 -33.44 -10.55
CA GLU A 174 15.18 -32.05 -10.10
C GLU A 174 14.05 -31.34 -10.86
N ALA A 175 13.48 -30.31 -10.25
CA ALA A 175 12.53 -29.40 -10.88
C ALA A 175 13.11 -27.98 -10.97
N LEU A 176 12.69 -27.21 -11.98
CA LEU A 176 12.99 -25.77 -12.05
C LEU A 176 11.80 -24.97 -11.54
N THR A 177 12.09 -23.97 -10.73
CA THR A 177 11.13 -23.05 -10.13
C THR A 177 11.40 -21.62 -10.60
N ARG A 178 10.52 -20.68 -10.23
CA ARG A 178 10.71 -19.23 -10.46
C ARG A 178 10.86 -18.83 -11.94
N ILE A 179 10.19 -19.58 -12.81
CA ILE A 179 10.20 -19.40 -14.26
C ILE A 179 9.41 -18.14 -14.62
N ALA A 180 9.94 -17.33 -15.55
CA ALA A 180 9.26 -16.16 -16.09
C ALA A 180 8.01 -16.55 -16.89
N ASP A 181 7.08 -15.60 -16.98
CA ASP A 181 5.92 -15.76 -17.84
C ASP A 181 6.34 -15.95 -19.30
N VAL A 182 5.63 -16.82 -20.00
CA VAL A 182 5.82 -16.96 -21.45
C VAL A 182 5.09 -15.81 -22.15
N GLU A 183 5.88 -14.91 -22.73
CA GLU A 183 5.37 -13.80 -23.54
C GLU A 183 4.96 -14.26 -24.95
N GLN A 184 4.24 -13.39 -25.67
CA GLN A 184 3.78 -13.67 -27.02
C GLN A 184 4.97 -13.98 -27.95
N GLY A 185 4.92 -15.11 -28.65
CA GLY A 185 6.00 -15.58 -29.52
C GLY A 185 7.07 -16.42 -28.81
N GLY A 186 7.03 -16.53 -27.47
CA GLY A 186 7.96 -17.33 -26.67
C GLY A 186 7.64 -18.83 -26.60
N ALA A 187 6.48 -19.27 -27.09
CA ALA A 187 5.98 -20.64 -26.95
C ALA A 187 6.96 -21.70 -27.46
N GLN A 188 7.61 -21.49 -28.60
CA GLN A 188 8.51 -22.47 -29.20
C GLN A 188 9.79 -22.66 -28.38
N ALA A 189 10.36 -21.57 -27.86
CA ALA A 189 11.53 -21.62 -26.98
C ALA A 189 11.17 -22.34 -25.68
N PHE A 190 10.01 -22.02 -25.10
CA PHE A 190 9.53 -22.69 -23.90
C PHE A 190 9.29 -24.19 -24.11
N LEU A 191 8.66 -24.60 -25.22
CA LEU A 191 8.49 -26.02 -25.57
C LEU A 191 9.84 -26.74 -25.69
N THR A 192 10.84 -26.07 -26.26
CA THR A 192 12.20 -26.63 -26.35
C THR A 192 12.79 -26.83 -24.96
N SER A 193 12.58 -25.91 -24.02
CA SER A 193 13.00 -26.04 -22.62
C SER A 193 12.33 -27.21 -21.89
N LEU A 194 11.10 -27.58 -22.29
CA LEU A 194 10.35 -28.71 -21.72
C LEU A 194 10.84 -30.09 -22.20
N SER A 195 11.77 -30.15 -23.15
CA SER A 195 12.41 -31.39 -23.60
C SER A 195 13.48 -31.92 -22.62
N ASP A 196 13.85 -31.10 -21.64
CA ASP A 196 14.71 -31.45 -20.50
C ASP A 196 14.01 -32.44 -19.54
N THR A 197 14.78 -33.18 -18.73
CA THR A 197 14.22 -34.13 -17.75
C THR A 197 13.49 -33.43 -16.60
N LYS A 198 13.83 -32.16 -16.33
CA LYS A 198 13.36 -31.40 -15.17
C LYS A 198 11.93 -30.85 -15.33
N THR A 199 11.08 -31.09 -14.35
CA THR A 199 9.72 -30.50 -14.31
C THR A 199 9.80 -28.98 -14.11
N ARG A 200 8.97 -28.21 -14.82
CA ARG A 200 8.85 -26.76 -14.71
C ARG A 200 7.67 -26.39 -13.81
N LEU A 201 7.96 -25.75 -12.67
CA LEU A 201 6.95 -25.18 -11.75
C LEU A 201 6.77 -23.69 -12.10
N LEU A 202 5.84 -23.40 -13.00
CA LEU A 202 5.61 -22.08 -13.58
C LEU A 202 4.35 -21.44 -12.99
N HIS A 203 4.42 -20.19 -12.54
CA HIS A 203 3.21 -19.42 -12.25
C HIS A 203 2.42 -19.21 -13.54
N LEU A 204 1.23 -19.78 -13.61
CA LEU A 204 0.45 -19.83 -14.85
C LEU A 204 -0.93 -19.25 -14.58
N SER A 205 -1.24 -18.13 -15.23
CA SER A 205 -2.52 -17.45 -15.08
C SER A 205 -2.90 -17.14 -13.63
N GLU A 206 -1.95 -16.56 -12.89
CA GLU A 206 -2.14 -16.07 -11.52
C GLU A 206 -2.96 -14.76 -11.51
N GLY A 207 -4.28 -14.94 -11.48
CA GLY A 207 -5.27 -13.85 -11.50
C GLY A 207 -6.61 -14.34 -12.04
N VAL A 208 -7.53 -13.41 -12.30
CA VAL A 208 -8.91 -13.68 -12.75
C VAL A 208 -9.31 -12.87 -13.98
N ASP A 209 -8.38 -12.13 -14.59
CA ASP A 209 -8.63 -11.33 -15.79
C ASP A 209 -7.97 -11.91 -17.05
N GLU A 210 -8.26 -11.28 -18.19
CA GLU A 210 -7.75 -11.69 -19.50
C GLU A 210 -6.22 -11.60 -19.59
N LYS A 211 -5.59 -10.69 -18.84
CA LYS A 211 -4.13 -10.57 -18.78
C LYS A 211 -3.52 -11.78 -18.06
N ALA A 212 -4.10 -12.23 -16.96
CA ALA A 212 -3.67 -13.48 -16.33
C ALA A 212 -3.88 -14.67 -17.29
N ARG A 213 -5.05 -14.75 -17.95
CA ARG A 213 -5.32 -15.80 -18.94
C ARG A 213 -4.35 -15.76 -20.12
N SER A 214 -3.86 -14.59 -20.54
CA SER A 214 -3.01 -14.48 -21.73
C SER A 214 -1.70 -15.25 -21.61
N TYR A 215 -1.15 -15.42 -20.40
CA TYR A 215 0.05 -16.22 -20.18
C TYR A 215 -0.15 -17.71 -20.49
N PHE A 216 -1.37 -18.23 -20.38
CA PHE A 216 -1.71 -19.56 -20.85
C PHE A 216 -1.86 -19.60 -22.37
N THR A 217 -2.61 -18.66 -22.96
CA THR A 217 -2.79 -18.63 -24.41
C THR A 217 -1.49 -18.39 -25.17
N ASN A 218 -0.52 -17.71 -24.55
CA ASN A 218 0.83 -17.54 -25.10
C ASN A 218 1.62 -18.85 -25.21
N LEU A 219 1.18 -19.95 -24.57
CA LEU A 219 1.75 -21.28 -24.78
C LEU A 219 1.31 -21.90 -26.11
N GLN A 220 0.29 -21.34 -26.78
CA GLN A 220 -0.14 -21.83 -28.08
C GLN A 220 0.86 -21.44 -29.17
N ILE A 221 1.31 -22.42 -29.95
CA ILE A 221 2.25 -22.23 -31.08
C ILE A 221 1.45 -22.02 -32.37
N ASN A 222 0.43 -22.83 -32.60
CA ASN A 222 -0.52 -22.73 -33.71
C ASN A 222 -1.87 -23.38 -33.32
N ASP A 223 -2.81 -23.51 -34.26
CA ASP A 223 -4.15 -24.06 -34.00
C ASP A 223 -4.13 -25.48 -33.39
N THR A 224 -3.04 -26.23 -33.54
CA THR A 224 -2.92 -27.62 -33.08
C THR A 224 -1.78 -27.90 -32.10
N GLU A 225 -0.78 -27.01 -32.00
CA GLU A 225 0.42 -27.21 -31.19
C GLU A 225 0.50 -26.24 -30.01
N TRP A 226 0.95 -26.76 -28.87
CA TRP A 226 1.02 -26.06 -27.60
C TRP A 226 2.34 -26.41 -26.89
N ALA A 227 2.91 -25.44 -26.18
CA ALA A 227 4.08 -25.57 -25.33
C ALA A 227 3.71 -26.17 -23.96
N ILE A 228 3.04 -27.32 -23.98
CA ILE A 228 2.54 -28.05 -22.81
C ILE A 228 2.92 -29.52 -22.95
N THR A 229 3.55 -30.07 -21.91
CA THR A 229 3.91 -31.48 -21.77
C THR A 229 3.64 -31.95 -20.35
N ASP A 230 3.92 -33.23 -20.06
CA ASP A 230 3.92 -33.80 -18.70
C ASP A 230 4.98 -33.16 -17.76
N LYS A 231 5.91 -32.38 -18.32
CA LYS A 231 6.91 -31.61 -17.56
C LYS A 231 6.45 -30.21 -17.18
N LEU A 232 5.24 -29.80 -17.54
CA LEU A 232 4.68 -28.51 -17.11
C LEU A 232 3.76 -28.69 -15.89
N ASN A 233 4.07 -27.96 -14.82
CA ASN A 233 3.17 -27.73 -13.69
C ASN A 233 2.81 -26.24 -13.60
N GLY A 234 1.54 -25.91 -13.85
CA GLY A 234 1.02 -24.56 -13.68
C GLY A 234 0.65 -24.27 -12.23
N ILE A 235 1.26 -23.28 -11.62
CA ILE A 235 0.94 -22.80 -10.28
C ILE A 235 -0.20 -21.78 -10.37
N HIS A 236 -1.15 -21.89 -9.43
CA HIS A 236 -2.43 -21.18 -9.37
C HIS A 236 -3.42 -21.61 -10.45
N CYS A 237 -3.15 -21.36 -11.74
CA CYS A 237 -4.09 -21.58 -12.85
C CYS A 237 -5.46 -20.89 -12.65
N THR A 238 -5.51 -19.81 -11.88
CA THR A 238 -6.76 -19.16 -11.45
C THR A 238 -7.54 -18.55 -12.62
N GLY A 239 -6.83 -18.03 -13.63
CA GLY A 239 -7.43 -17.34 -14.78
C GLY A 239 -7.87 -18.28 -15.90
N LEU A 240 -7.60 -19.58 -15.79
CA LEU A 240 -7.97 -20.58 -16.80
C LEU A 240 -9.47 -20.80 -16.84
N GLN A 241 -10.00 -20.90 -18.06
CA GLN A 241 -11.39 -21.26 -18.33
C GLN A 241 -11.54 -22.78 -18.53
N PRO A 242 -12.76 -23.35 -18.50
CA PRO A 242 -12.98 -24.79 -18.66
C PRO A 242 -12.35 -25.39 -19.92
N GLU A 243 -12.34 -24.67 -21.04
CA GLU A 243 -11.68 -25.08 -22.28
C GLU A 243 -10.15 -25.10 -22.18
N ASP A 244 -9.56 -24.24 -21.36
CA ASP A 244 -8.12 -24.17 -21.13
C ASP A 244 -7.66 -25.39 -20.31
N TYR A 245 -8.44 -25.80 -19.31
CA TYR A 245 -8.19 -27.04 -18.56
C TYR A 245 -8.26 -28.30 -19.42
N LYS A 246 -9.13 -28.30 -20.43
CA LYS A 246 -9.17 -29.38 -21.42
C LYS A 246 -7.85 -29.48 -22.19
N VAL A 247 -7.33 -28.35 -22.67
CA VAL A 247 -6.04 -28.31 -23.38
C VAL A 247 -4.91 -28.75 -22.45
N LEU A 248 -4.86 -28.23 -21.22
CA LEU A 248 -3.84 -28.59 -20.23
C LEU A 248 -3.85 -30.10 -19.95
N GLY A 249 -5.03 -30.69 -19.72
CA GLY A 249 -5.20 -32.12 -19.44
C GLY A 249 -4.93 -33.03 -20.64
N ASP A 250 -5.41 -32.68 -21.84
CA ASP A 250 -5.16 -33.45 -23.07
C ASP A 250 -3.65 -33.52 -23.39
N ARG A 251 -2.88 -32.53 -22.95
CA ARG A 251 -1.41 -32.46 -23.11
C ARG A 251 -0.63 -32.90 -21.87
N GLN A 252 -1.31 -33.54 -20.93
CA GLN A 252 -0.72 -34.12 -19.71
C GLN A 252 -0.07 -33.09 -18.76
N GLY A 253 -0.36 -31.81 -18.93
CA GLY A 253 0.06 -30.78 -17.98
C GLY A 253 -0.59 -31.00 -16.61
N SER A 254 0.10 -30.54 -15.57
CA SER A 254 -0.35 -30.62 -14.19
C SER A 254 -0.52 -29.23 -13.57
N MET A 255 -1.09 -29.14 -12.37
CA MET A 255 -1.22 -27.87 -11.66
C MET A 255 -0.95 -27.98 -10.16
N THR A 256 -0.53 -26.86 -9.58
CA THR A 256 -0.44 -26.66 -8.13
C THR A 256 -1.45 -25.60 -7.71
N TRP A 257 -2.38 -25.99 -6.85
CA TRP A 257 -3.51 -25.18 -6.42
C TRP A 257 -3.25 -24.55 -5.04
N SER A 258 -3.43 -23.23 -4.96
CA SER A 258 -3.22 -22.43 -3.75
C SER A 258 -4.48 -21.62 -3.41
N PRO A 259 -5.57 -22.31 -3.02
CA PRO A 259 -6.86 -21.67 -2.84
C PRO A 259 -6.87 -20.51 -1.85
N MET A 260 -6.09 -20.54 -0.78
CA MET A 260 -6.10 -19.45 0.20
C MET A 260 -5.61 -18.14 -0.42
N SER A 261 -4.42 -18.15 -1.04
CA SER A 261 -3.86 -16.96 -1.67
C SER A 261 -4.75 -16.45 -2.81
N ASN A 262 -5.32 -17.36 -3.60
CA ASN A 262 -6.27 -17.02 -4.65
C ASN A 262 -7.51 -16.28 -4.11
N LEU A 263 -8.14 -16.84 -3.07
CA LEU A 263 -9.34 -16.24 -2.46
C LEU A 263 -9.05 -14.88 -1.83
N VAL A 264 -7.88 -14.71 -1.22
CA VAL A 264 -7.46 -13.47 -0.58
C VAL A 264 -7.17 -12.41 -1.63
N LEU A 265 -6.27 -12.69 -2.57
CA LEU A 265 -5.77 -11.70 -3.52
C LEU A 265 -6.74 -11.46 -4.68
N TYR A 266 -7.48 -12.46 -5.15
CA TYR A 266 -8.24 -12.38 -6.41
C TYR A 266 -9.76 -12.54 -6.27
N GLY A 267 -10.24 -12.89 -5.07
CA GLY A 267 -11.68 -13.05 -4.78
C GLY A 267 -12.33 -14.31 -5.36
N GLY A 268 -11.58 -15.08 -6.14
CA GLY A 268 -11.96 -16.37 -6.67
C GLY A 268 -10.77 -17.33 -6.65
N THR A 269 -11.02 -18.60 -6.87
CA THR A 269 -9.98 -19.62 -7.01
C THR A 269 -10.21 -20.44 -8.27
N SER A 270 -9.21 -21.23 -8.65
CA SER A 270 -9.17 -22.04 -9.85
C SER A 270 -10.39 -22.96 -9.98
N ASP A 271 -10.92 -23.16 -11.20
CA ASP A 271 -12.01 -24.11 -11.46
C ASP A 271 -11.51 -25.55 -11.36
N VAL A 272 -11.35 -26.02 -10.13
CA VAL A 272 -10.84 -27.35 -9.81
C VAL A 272 -11.81 -28.46 -10.20
N LYS A 273 -13.09 -28.16 -10.45
CA LYS A 273 -14.04 -29.12 -11.02
C LYS A 273 -13.69 -29.37 -12.49
N ALA A 274 -13.53 -28.32 -13.28
CA ALA A 274 -13.12 -28.43 -14.68
C ALA A 274 -11.74 -29.10 -14.81
N ALA A 275 -10.79 -28.75 -13.94
CA ALA A 275 -9.48 -29.41 -13.90
C ALA A 275 -9.60 -30.93 -13.66
N LYS A 276 -10.41 -31.34 -12.67
CA LYS A 276 -10.66 -32.75 -12.37
C LYS A 276 -11.33 -33.49 -13.53
N GLU A 277 -12.38 -32.90 -14.12
CA GLU A 277 -13.12 -33.50 -15.25
C GLU A 277 -12.24 -33.68 -16.49
N ASN A 278 -11.26 -32.80 -16.69
CA ASN A 278 -10.26 -32.89 -17.75
C ASN A 278 -8.98 -33.66 -17.34
N LYS A 279 -9.00 -34.39 -16.22
CA LYS A 279 -7.90 -35.26 -15.75
C LYS A 279 -6.57 -34.53 -15.52
N VAL A 280 -6.60 -33.24 -15.22
CA VAL A 280 -5.41 -32.49 -14.80
C VAL A 280 -4.98 -33.01 -13.43
N LEU A 281 -3.69 -33.34 -13.27
CA LEU A 281 -3.13 -33.78 -11.99
C LEU A 281 -2.92 -32.56 -11.09
N ILE A 282 -3.45 -32.60 -9.86
CA ILE A 282 -3.48 -31.46 -8.94
C ILE A 282 -2.64 -31.75 -7.70
N ALA A 283 -1.72 -30.83 -7.36
CA ALA A 283 -1.07 -30.72 -6.05
C ALA A 283 -1.54 -29.47 -5.29
N LEU A 284 -1.21 -29.36 -4.00
CA LEU A 284 -1.42 -28.13 -3.22
C LEU A 284 -0.11 -27.41 -2.93
N GLY A 285 -0.20 -26.09 -2.75
CA GLY A 285 0.89 -25.27 -2.25
C GLY A 285 0.38 -24.12 -1.38
N SER A 286 1.08 -23.81 -0.28
CA SER A 286 0.65 -22.74 0.63
C SER A 286 0.88 -21.34 0.07
N ASP A 287 1.66 -21.23 -1.02
CA ASP A 287 2.14 -19.98 -1.62
C ASP A 287 3.09 -19.22 -0.67
N TRP A 288 2.60 -18.66 0.44
CA TRP A 288 3.40 -17.91 1.42
C TRP A 288 2.53 -17.38 2.56
N SER A 289 3.15 -17.07 3.69
CA SER A 289 2.44 -16.55 4.88
C SER A 289 1.78 -15.17 4.71
N PRO A 290 2.29 -14.23 3.88
CA PRO A 290 1.65 -12.92 3.71
C PRO A 290 0.24 -12.95 3.10
N SER A 291 -0.09 -13.84 2.16
CA SER A 291 -1.44 -13.90 1.58
C SER A 291 -2.01 -15.30 1.42
N GLY A 292 -1.18 -16.34 1.48
CA GLY A 292 -1.59 -17.74 1.42
C GLY A 292 -1.84 -18.35 2.79
N SER A 293 -1.55 -19.64 2.92
CA SER A 293 -1.65 -20.36 4.20
C SER A 293 -0.30 -20.32 4.94
N LYS A 294 -0.35 -20.43 6.27
CA LYS A 294 0.87 -20.48 7.10
C LYS A 294 1.67 -21.77 6.89
N ASN A 295 0.98 -22.86 6.56
CA ASN A 295 1.55 -24.16 6.21
C ASN A 295 0.55 -25.03 5.41
N LEU A 296 1.05 -26.12 4.86
CA LEU A 296 0.27 -27.01 3.98
C LEU A 296 -0.91 -27.71 4.68
N LEU A 297 -0.88 -27.90 6.00
CA LEU A 297 -2.05 -28.42 6.73
C LEU A 297 -3.21 -27.43 6.70
N GLU A 298 -2.93 -26.14 6.78
CA GLU A 298 -3.95 -25.11 6.63
C GLU A 298 -4.48 -25.08 5.20
N GLU A 299 -3.59 -25.11 4.20
CA GLU A 299 -3.99 -25.11 2.79
C GLU A 299 -4.88 -26.32 2.45
N LEU A 300 -4.54 -27.51 2.96
CA LEU A 300 -5.36 -28.73 2.82
C LEU A 300 -6.78 -28.55 3.39
N LYS A 301 -6.94 -27.81 4.48
CA LYS A 301 -8.27 -27.49 5.05
C LYS A 301 -9.02 -26.51 4.18
N VAL A 302 -8.35 -25.50 3.63
CA VAL A 302 -8.96 -24.53 2.71
C VAL A 302 -9.43 -25.26 1.45
N ALA A 303 -8.59 -26.10 0.84
CA ALA A 303 -8.94 -26.96 -0.29
C ALA A 303 -10.14 -27.87 0.00
N TYR A 304 -10.17 -28.53 1.18
CA TYR A 304 -11.32 -29.31 1.63
C TYR A 304 -12.60 -28.48 1.75
N LEU A 305 -12.52 -27.27 2.31
CA LEU A 305 -13.67 -26.38 2.47
C LEU A 305 -14.20 -25.89 1.12
N VAL A 306 -13.31 -25.52 0.18
CA VAL A 306 -13.71 -25.12 -1.18
C VAL A 306 -14.36 -26.30 -1.89
N SER A 307 -13.72 -27.47 -1.90
CA SER A 307 -14.24 -28.70 -2.51
C SER A 307 -15.64 -29.05 -1.98
N LYS A 308 -15.81 -29.06 -0.65
CA LYS A 308 -17.05 -29.46 0.02
C LYS A 308 -18.21 -28.50 -0.23
N ASN A 309 -17.95 -27.21 -0.39
CA ASN A 309 -18.98 -26.17 -0.51
C ASN A 309 -19.14 -25.68 -1.97
N HIS A 310 -18.63 -26.42 -2.94
CA HIS A 310 -18.85 -26.13 -4.34
C HIS A 310 -20.34 -26.30 -4.71
N GLU A 311 -20.84 -25.49 -5.65
CA GLU A 311 -22.26 -25.41 -5.99
C GLU A 311 -22.82 -26.72 -6.56
N ALA A 312 -21.99 -27.47 -7.30
CA ALA A 312 -22.34 -28.80 -7.83
C ALA A 312 -22.24 -29.95 -6.80
N GLY A 313 -21.97 -29.63 -5.52
CA GLY A 313 -21.66 -30.60 -4.47
C GLY A 313 -20.16 -30.88 -4.32
N PRO A 314 -19.75 -31.72 -3.34
CA PRO A 314 -18.35 -32.02 -3.05
C PRO A 314 -17.58 -32.53 -4.27
N ILE A 315 -16.51 -31.83 -4.67
CA ILE A 315 -15.73 -32.16 -5.90
C ILE A 315 -14.79 -33.34 -5.65
N PHE A 316 -14.03 -33.29 -4.56
CA PHE A 316 -13.00 -34.26 -4.21
C PHE A 316 -13.39 -35.06 -2.97
N THR A 317 -13.05 -36.35 -2.98
CA THR A 317 -13.09 -37.20 -1.80
C THR A 317 -11.99 -36.82 -0.81
N ASP A 318 -12.13 -37.24 0.45
CA ASP A 318 -11.09 -37.01 1.47
C ASP A 318 -9.75 -37.65 1.04
N GLU A 319 -9.78 -38.79 0.34
CA GLU A 319 -8.61 -39.49 -0.19
C GLU A 319 -7.90 -38.68 -1.27
N GLU A 320 -8.64 -38.20 -2.28
CA GLU A 320 -8.09 -37.38 -3.36
C GLU A 320 -7.40 -36.11 -2.82
N LEU A 321 -7.98 -35.46 -1.81
CA LEU A 321 -7.36 -34.29 -1.16
C LEU A 321 -6.03 -34.65 -0.47
N VAL A 322 -5.93 -35.84 0.14
CA VAL A 322 -4.67 -36.31 0.73
C VAL A 322 -3.65 -36.68 -0.36
N GLN A 323 -4.09 -37.22 -1.50
CA GLN A 323 -3.22 -37.45 -2.66
C GLN A 323 -2.58 -36.15 -3.15
N MET A 324 -3.29 -35.02 -3.13
CA MET A 324 -2.77 -33.70 -3.55
C MET A 324 -1.60 -33.18 -2.71
N VAL A 325 -1.37 -33.72 -1.51
CA VAL A 325 -0.23 -33.37 -0.65
C VAL A 325 0.77 -34.51 -0.49
N THR A 326 0.55 -35.66 -1.12
CA THR A 326 1.41 -36.86 -1.01
C THR A 326 1.77 -37.45 -2.38
N SER A 327 0.94 -38.32 -2.94
CA SER A 327 1.27 -39.08 -4.16
C SER A 327 1.17 -38.27 -5.45
N ASN A 328 0.26 -37.29 -5.56
CA ASN A 328 0.16 -36.42 -6.73
C ASN A 328 1.40 -35.54 -6.93
N PRO A 329 1.87 -34.77 -5.92
CA PRO A 329 3.07 -33.96 -6.09
C PRO A 329 4.32 -34.82 -6.36
N ALA A 330 4.42 -36.02 -5.76
CA ALA A 330 5.49 -36.96 -6.13
C ALA A 330 5.42 -37.34 -7.61
N LYS A 331 4.23 -37.67 -8.13
CA LYS A 331 4.05 -37.99 -9.54
C LYS A 331 4.34 -36.81 -10.49
N ILE A 332 4.00 -35.59 -10.10
CA ILE A 332 4.31 -34.36 -10.88
C ILE A 332 5.83 -34.17 -11.01
N LEU A 333 6.57 -34.51 -9.95
CA LEU A 333 8.04 -34.45 -9.95
C LEU A 333 8.70 -35.68 -10.60
N GLY A 334 7.96 -36.75 -10.91
CA GLY A 334 8.53 -38.03 -11.35
C GLY A 334 9.16 -38.86 -10.22
N TRP A 335 8.72 -38.63 -8.98
CA TRP A 335 9.23 -39.25 -7.75
C TRP A 335 8.32 -40.36 -7.22
N GLU A 336 7.25 -40.74 -7.92
CA GLU A 336 6.20 -41.65 -7.45
C GLU A 336 6.70 -43.05 -7.08
N ASN A 337 7.86 -43.46 -7.60
CA ASN A 337 8.50 -44.73 -7.29
C ASN A 337 9.43 -44.66 -6.06
N VAL A 338 9.65 -43.47 -5.50
CA VAL A 338 10.63 -43.21 -4.43
C VAL A 338 9.99 -42.53 -3.21
N LEU A 339 9.03 -41.63 -3.43
CA LEU A 339 8.35 -40.79 -2.43
C LEU A 339 6.85 -40.65 -2.73
N GLY A 340 6.11 -40.04 -1.79
CA GLY A 340 4.68 -39.76 -1.94
C GLY A 340 3.75 -40.94 -1.62
N SER A 341 4.28 -42.14 -1.42
CA SER A 341 3.55 -43.30 -0.89
C SER A 341 4.42 -44.12 0.08
N LEU A 342 3.81 -44.99 0.89
CA LEU A 342 4.49 -45.91 1.79
C LEU A 342 4.45 -47.31 1.19
N GLN A 343 5.49 -47.66 0.45
CA GLN A 343 5.66 -48.98 -0.16
C GLN A 343 7.07 -49.52 0.09
N VAL A 344 7.24 -50.82 -0.07
CA VAL A 344 8.56 -51.46 0.05
C VAL A 344 9.48 -50.93 -1.03
N GLY A 345 10.72 -50.59 -0.66
CA GLY A 345 11.74 -50.00 -1.54
C GLY A 345 11.74 -48.47 -1.57
N MET A 346 10.68 -47.82 -1.06
CA MET A 346 10.59 -46.35 -1.03
C MET A 346 11.36 -45.74 0.14
N LYS A 347 11.67 -44.44 0.03
CA LYS A 347 12.30 -43.69 1.12
C LYS A 347 11.30 -43.46 2.26
N ALA A 348 11.80 -43.53 3.49
CA ALA A 348 11.02 -43.42 4.70
C ALA A 348 10.76 -41.95 5.11
N ASP A 349 10.21 -41.16 4.18
CA ASP A 349 9.71 -39.82 4.44
C ASP A 349 8.24 -39.94 4.87
N MET A 350 7.97 -39.67 6.16
CA MET A 350 6.71 -40.04 6.80
C MET A 350 6.25 -39.00 7.81
N LEU A 351 4.94 -38.91 8.01
CA LEU A 351 4.37 -38.16 9.13
C LEU A 351 3.40 -39.03 9.94
N ILE A 352 3.30 -38.76 11.23
CA ILE A 352 2.47 -39.50 12.17
C ILE A 352 1.42 -38.56 12.77
N VAL A 353 0.14 -38.81 12.52
CA VAL A 353 -0.99 -38.06 13.12
C VAL A 353 -1.60 -38.83 14.29
N ARG A 354 -1.92 -38.15 15.39
CA ARG A 354 -2.47 -38.75 16.60
C ARG A 354 -3.75 -39.57 16.36
N GLY A 355 -3.77 -40.79 16.93
CA GLY A 355 -4.95 -41.66 17.01
C GLY A 355 -5.15 -42.61 15.83
N TYR A 356 -6.03 -43.60 16.02
CA TYR A 356 -6.23 -44.74 15.11
C TYR A 356 -7.67 -44.89 14.57
N GLN A 357 -8.61 -44.11 15.09
CA GLN A 357 -10.05 -44.27 14.85
C GLN A 357 -10.58 -43.26 13.82
N GLY A 358 -11.71 -43.60 13.20
CA GLY A 358 -12.42 -42.77 12.21
C GLY A 358 -11.83 -42.87 10.79
N ASN A 359 -12.37 -42.10 9.85
CA ASN A 359 -11.87 -42.04 8.47
C ASN A 359 -10.36 -41.63 8.48
N PRO A 360 -9.47 -42.40 7.81
CA PRO A 360 -8.04 -42.13 7.80
C PRO A 360 -7.68 -40.85 7.06
N TYR A 361 -8.28 -40.55 5.93
CA TYR A 361 -7.95 -39.36 5.15
C TYR A 361 -8.44 -38.08 5.82
N LYS A 362 -9.68 -38.09 6.29
CA LYS A 362 -10.25 -36.98 7.08
C LYS A 362 -9.46 -36.68 8.35
N LYS A 363 -8.78 -37.68 8.92
CA LYS A 363 -7.92 -37.47 10.09
C LYS A 363 -6.73 -36.57 9.77
N LEU A 364 -6.13 -36.69 8.58
CA LEU A 364 -5.05 -35.81 8.15
C LEU A 364 -5.58 -34.41 7.84
N ILE A 365 -6.71 -34.31 7.11
CA ILE A 365 -7.37 -33.02 6.81
C ILE A 365 -7.69 -32.25 8.11
N ASN A 366 -8.24 -32.94 9.12
CA ASN A 366 -8.56 -32.35 10.42
C ASN A 366 -7.33 -32.11 11.32
N ALA A 367 -6.16 -32.64 10.95
CA ALA A 367 -4.97 -32.53 11.79
C ALA A 367 -4.49 -31.08 11.86
N THR A 368 -3.92 -30.72 13.00
CA THR A 368 -3.22 -29.46 13.20
C THR A 368 -1.86 -29.79 13.78
N GLU A 369 -0.98 -28.82 13.94
CA GLU A 369 0.42 -29.01 14.36
C GLU A 369 0.51 -29.76 15.70
N LYS A 370 -0.43 -29.54 16.63
CA LYS A 370 -0.48 -30.28 17.92
C LYS A 370 -0.79 -31.78 17.77
N HIS A 371 -1.44 -32.18 16.67
CA HIS A 371 -1.80 -33.56 16.36
C HIS A 371 -0.66 -34.34 15.72
N LEU A 372 0.35 -33.67 15.13
CA LEU A 372 1.52 -34.33 14.57
C LEU A 372 2.42 -34.87 15.68
N LEU A 373 2.62 -36.18 15.70
CA LEU A 373 3.41 -36.91 16.69
C LEU A 373 4.86 -37.08 16.27
N GLY A 374 5.11 -37.12 14.96
CA GLY A 374 6.43 -37.29 14.38
C GLY A 374 6.47 -36.98 12.89
N VAL A 375 7.56 -36.38 12.43
CA VAL A 375 7.91 -36.17 11.02
C VAL A 375 9.29 -36.76 10.79
N PHE A 376 9.40 -37.58 9.75
CA PHE A 376 10.59 -38.33 9.37
C PHE A 376 11.00 -37.94 7.96
N ILE A 377 12.29 -37.72 7.75
CA ILE A 377 12.87 -37.41 6.43
C ILE A 377 14.05 -38.36 6.25
N ASN A 378 14.04 -39.13 5.17
CA ASN A 378 14.99 -40.21 4.91
C ASN A 378 15.12 -41.22 6.08
N GLY A 379 14.00 -41.52 6.76
CA GLY A 379 13.96 -42.39 7.95
C GLY A 379 14.49 -41.76 9.24
N VAL A 380 14.94 -40.51 9.22
CA VAL A 380 15.42 -39.82 10.42
C VAL A 380 14.25 -39.11 11.11
N PRO A 381 13.97 -39.34 12.40
CA PRO A 381 12.97 -38.59 13.15
C PRO A 381 13.39 -37.13 13.36
N ARG A 382 12.94 -36.24 12.48
CA ARG A 382 13.35 -34.83 12.47
C ARG A 382 12.59 -33.95 13.45
N CYS A 383 11.28 -34.15 13.60
CA CYS A 383 10.46 -33.43 14.59
C CYS A 383 9.49 -34.41 15.25
N VAL A 384 9.70 -34.77 16.51
CA VAL A 384 8.98 -35.86 17.19
C VAL A 384 8.67 -35.57 18.67
N GLN A 385 7.83 -36.41 19.29
CA GLN A 385 7.64 -36.42 20.74
C GLN A 385 8.72 -37.25 21.46
N LYS A 386 8.93 -36.96 22.74
CA LYS A 386 9.91 -37.64 23.62
C LYS A 386 9.87 -39.17 23.52
N ARG A 387 8.68 -39.76 23.47
CA ARG A 387 8.50 -41.22 23.43
C ARG A 387 9.11 -41.88 22.18
N ILE A 388 9.16 -41.14 21.06
CA ILE A 388 9.74 -41.60 19.80
C ILE A 388 11.24 -41.29 19.82
N LEU A 389 11.60 -40.05 20.18
CA LEU A 389 13.00 -39.61 20.24
C LEU A 389 13.87 -40.51 21.11
N ASN A 390 13.40 -40.89 22.31
CA ASN A 390 14.13 -41.73 23.27
C ASN A 390 14.41 -43.17 22.76
N ARG A 391 13.98 -43.52 21.55
CA ARG A 391 14.29 -44.80 20.89
C ARG A 391 15.51 -44.70 19.98
N PHE A 392 16.04 -43.50 19.79
CA PHE A 392 17.22 -43.20 18.98
C PHE A 392 18.32 -42.66 19.89
N ASP A 393 19.55 -43.08 19.63
CA ASP A 393 20.73 -42.64 20.35
C ASP A 393 21.33 -41.44 19.60
N PHE A 394 20.79 -40.25 19.88
CA PHE A 394 21.16 -39.00 19.23
C PHE A 394 21.94 -38.09 20.19
N ASP A 395 22.90 -37.38 19.64
CA ASP A 395 23.69 -36.39 20.36
C ASP A 395 22.81 -35.25 20.89
N THR A 396 22.86 -35.04 22.20
CA THR A 396 22.04 -34.02 22.87
C THR A 396 22.22 -32.58 22.36
N PRO A 397 23.41 -32.12 21.89
CA PRO A 397 23.57 -30.79 21.31
C PRO A 397 22.75 -30.53 20.05
N ASP A 398 22.47 -31.58 19.26
CA ASP A 398 21.72 -31.49 18.01
C ASP A 398 20.20 -31.55 18.21
N ILE A 399 19.76 -31.73 19.47
CA ILE A 399 18.35 -31.83 19.84
C ILE A 399 17.88 -30.53 20.44
N GLU A 400 16.90 -29.90 19.79
CA GLU A 400 16.24 -28.72 20.31
C GLU A 400 14.84 -29.04 20.82
N LYS A 401 14.49 -28.50 21.99
CA LYS A 401 13.19 -28.69 22.65
C LYS A 401 12.35 -27.43 22.53
N PHE A 402 11.11 -27.59 22.07
CA PHE A 402 10.13 -26.51 22.03
C PHE A 402 8.72 -27.01 22.41
N LYS A 403 7.76 -26.08 22.52
CA LYS A 403 6.37 -26.39 22.87
C LYS A 403 5.44 -25.89 21.77
N ILE A 404 4.36 -26.66 21.55
CA ILE A 404 3.16 -26.23 20.83
C ILE A 404 2.02 -26.36 21.83
N GLU A 405 1.48 -25.23 22.30
CA GLU A 405 0.59 -25.16 23.47
C GLU A 405 1.20 -25.94 24.68
N ASN A 406 0.49 -26.97 25.16
CA ASN A 406 0.90 -27.80 26.29
C ASN A 406 1.71 -29.04 25.87
N VAL A 407 2.01 -29.21 24.58
CA VAL A 407 2.67 -30.42 24.07
C VAL A 407 4.13 -30.14 23.72
N THR A 408 5.06 -30.82 24.39
CA THR A 408 6.49 -30.71 24.09
C THR A 408 6.84 -31.46 22.80
N ARG A 409 7.70 -30.86 21.97
CA ARG A 409 8.29 -31.43 20.77
C ARG A 409 9.81 -31.28 20.81
N TYR A 410 10.47 -32.14 20.05
CA TYR A 410 11.91 -32.18 19.92
C TYR A 410 12.25 -32.18 18.43
N ILE A 411 13.18 -31.31 18.03
CA ILE A 411 13.71 -31.23 16.68
C ILE A 411 15.14 -31.76 16.70
N TYR A 412 15.48 -32.61 15.74
CA TYR A 412 16.85 -33.07 15.52
C TYR A 412 17.46 -32.35 14.31
N LEU A 413 18.39 -31.45 14.59
CA LEU A 413 18.96 -30.48 13.64
C LEU A 413 20.23 -30.97 12.93
N LYS A 414 20.74 -32.18 13.23
CA LYS A 414 21.99 -32.66 12.65
C LYS A 414 21.88 -32.87 11.15
N GLU A 415 22.81 -32.31 10.40
CA GLU A 415 22.90 -32.43 8.94
C GLU A 415 24.03 -33.38 8.52
N SER A 416 24.03 -33.81 7.25
CA SER A 416 24.99 -34.77 6.70
C SER A 416 26.36 -34.13 6.42
N ASP A 417 26.35 -32.86 6.02
CA ASP A 417 27.52 -32.08 5.68
C ASP A 417 28.01 -31.28 6.91
N PRO A 418 29.18 -31.62 7.49
CA PRO A 418 29.75 -30.87 8.60
C PRO A 418 30.24 -29.47 8.20
N GLU A 419 30.36 -29.17 6.90
CA GLU A 419 30.65 -27.83 6.38
C GLU A 419 29.37 -27.05 6.05
N ASN A 420 28.18 -27.56 6.41
CA ASN A 420 26.93 -26.84 6.19
C ASN A 420 26.91 -25.53 6.98
N ILE A 421 26.58 -24.43 6.30
CA ILE A 421 26.45 -23.08 6.86
C ILE A 421 25.36 -22.94 7.93
N LEU A 422 24.46 -23.93 8.04
CA LEU A 422 23.43 -24.01 9.07
C LEU A 422 23.88 -24.77 10.34
N ASP A 423 25.06 -25.40 10.33
CA ASP A 423 25.56 -26.16 11.48
C ASP A 423 25.69 -25.27 12.73
N GLY A 424 25.24 -25.78 13.87
CA GLY A 424 25.21 -25.04 15.14
C GLY A 424 24.15 -23.92 15.25
N ILE A 425 23.37 -23.63 14.20
CA ILE A 425 22.29 -22.63 14.27
C ILE A 425 21.00 -23.28 14.78
N SER A 426 20.61 -22.94 16.02
CA SER A 426 19.34 -23.40 16.61
C SER A 426 18.12 -22.64 16.08
N LEU A 427 16.94 -23.27 16.14
CA LEU A 427 15.65 -22.63 15.87
C LEU A 427 15.42 -21.45 16.82
N LYS A 428 15.75 -21.57 18.11
CA LYS A 428 15.61 -20.49 19.08
C LYS A 428 16.54 -19.31 18.78
N ALA A 429 17.79 -19.57 18.39
CA ALA A 429 18.71 -18.51 17.96
C ALA A 429 18.19 -17.79 16.72
N SER A 430 17.70 -18.55 15.74
CA SER A 430 17.09 -18.03 14.52
C SER A 430 15.88 -17.15 14.81
N GLN A 431 14.95 -17.63 15.64
CA GLN A 431 13.79 -16.88 16.12
C GLN A 431 14.17 -15.53 16.74
N ASN A 432 15.11 -15.56 17.69
CA ASN A 432 15.52 -14.35 18.39
C ASN A 432 16.18 -13.35 17.44
N LYS A 433 17.03 -13.84 16.52
CA LYS A 433 17.74 -13.00 15.55
C LYS A 433 16.77 -12.35 14.56
N ILE A 434 15.88 -13.13 13.94
CA ILE A 434 14.90 -12.59 12.98
C ILE A 434 13.96 -11.62 13.68
N ALA A 435 13.43 -11.97 14.86
CA ALA A 435 12.56 -11.08 15.61
C ALA A 435 13.26 -9.76 15.95
N SER A 436 14.53 -9.81 16.36
CA SER A 436 15.33 -8.60 16.61
C SER A 436 15.55 -7.79 15.32
N GLY A 437 15.81 -8.42 14.19
CA GLY A 437 15.95 -7.75 12.90
C GLY A 437 14.67 -7.09 12.43
N LEU A 438 13.53 -7.77 12.55
CA LEU A 438 12.21 -7.24 12.22
C LEU A 438 11.81 -6.05 13.10
N GLN A 439 12.28 -6.00 14.35
CA GLN A 439 12.08 -4.84 15.23
C GLN A 439 13.02 -3.67 14.91
N ASN A 440 14.19 -3.95 14.33
CA ASN A 440 15.23 -2.97 14.00
C ASN A 440 15.35 -2.72 12.48
N LEU A 441 14.28 -2.95 11.72
CA LEU A 441 14.27 -2.88 10.25
C LEU A 441 14.81 -1.56 9.71
N ASN A 442 14.39 -0.43 10.30
CA ASN A 442 14.88 0.90 9.93
C ASN A 442 16.41 1.01 10.03
N HIS A 443 17.00 0.51 11.12
CA HIS A 443 18.44 0.58 11.34
C HIS A 443 19.21 -0.28 10.34
N LEU A 444 18.77 -1.52 10.11
CA LEU A 444 19.39 -2.43 9.14
C LEU A 444 19.27 -1.89 7.71
N ALA A 445 18.10 -1.36 7.34
CA ALA A 445 17.88 -0.73 6.04
C ALA A 445 18.80 0.48 5.86
N ASN A 446 18.92 1.33 6.89
CA ASN A 446 19.80 2.51 6.86
C ASN A 446 21.28 2.11 6.72
N GLN A 447 21.72 1.03 7.38
CA GLN A 447 23.08 0.50 7.21
C GLN A 447 23.35 0.03 5.77
N LEU A 448 22.39 -0.66 5.14
CA LEU A 448 22.51 -1.11 3.76
C LEU A 448 22.48 0.05 2.76
N GLU A 449 21.61 1.03 2.97
CA GLU A 449 21.51 2.23 2.13
C GLU A 449 22.76 3.10 2.23
N ASN A 450 23.29 3.34 3.43
CA ASN A 450 24.52 4.13 3.61
C ASN A 450 25.77 3.41 3.09
N ALA A 451 25.75 2.08 3.03
CA ALA A 451 26.80 1.32 2.37
C ALA A 451 26.82 1.54 0.84
N ASN A 452 25.71 1.99 0.22
CA ASN A 452 25.57 2.23 -1.22
C ASN A 452 26.18 3.56 -1.73
N GLY A 453 26.97 4.28 -0.92
CA GLY A 453 27.99 5.20 -1.44
C GLY A 453 29.18 4.48 -2.08
N ASN A 454 29.25 3.14 -1.94
CA ASN A 454 30.29 2.32 -2.53
C ASN A 454 29.77 0.88 -2.76
N PRO A 455 29.16 0.59 -3.93
CA PRO A 455 28.40 -0.65 -4.16
C PRO A 455 29.22 -1.96 -4.11
N LEU A 456 30.52 -1.89 -3.79
CA LEU A 456 31.45 -3.03 -3.77
C LEU A 456 32.42 -3.02 -2.57
N LEU A 457 32.33 -2.07 -1.63
CA LEU A 457 33.38 -1.86 -0.63
C LEU A 457 33.08 -2.39 0.79
N SER A 458 32.20 -3.39 0.93
CA SER A 458 32.23 -4.31 2.09
C SER A 458 32.63 -5.75 1.73
N ALA A 459 32.90 -6.01 0.45
CA ALA A 459 33.57 -7.21 -0.06
C ALA A 459 35.10 -7.02 -0.20
N HIS A 460 35.61 -5.81 0.05
CA HIS A 460 36.99 -5.45 -0.24
C HIS A 460 38.00 -5.69 0.89
N ASP A 461 37.56 -6.16 2.07
CA ASP A 461 38.50 -6.53 3.13
C ASP A 461 38.99 -8.00 3.06
N ASN A 462 38.45 -8.82 2.15
CA ASN A 462 39.05 -10.13 1.85
C ASN A 462 38.52 -10.73 0.53
N PRO A 463 39.31 -10.78 -0.56
CA PRO A 463 38.90 -11.42 -1.83
C PRO A 463 38.67 -12.94 -1.73
N LEU A 464 38.79 -13.53 -0.53
CA LEU A 464 38.50 -14.93 -0.21
C LEU A 464 37.16 -15.15 0.52
N GLN A 465 36.38 -14.09 0.83
CA GLN A 465 35.06 -14.20 1.46
C GLN A 465 33.96 -13.58 0.59
N THR A 466 33.49 -14.32 -0.42
CA THR A 466 32.29 -13.96 -1.18
C THR A 466 31.06 -14.11 -0.27
N LYS A 467 30.47 -12.99 0.19
CA LYS A 467 29.25 -13.03 1.02
C LYS A 467 28.05 -13.41 0.15
N TRP A 468 27.32 -14.43 0.58
CA TRP A 468 26.08 -14.89 -0.05
C TRP A 468 24.88 -14.15 0.54
N ILE A 469 23.96 -13.69 -0.32
CA ILE A 469 22.71 -13.02 0.06
C ILE A 469 21.51 -13.88 -0.35
N LEU A 470 20.43 -13.77 0.42
CA LEU A 470 19.17 -14.45 0.09
C LEU A 470 18.48 -13.74 -1.06
N VAL A 471 18.00 -14.51 -2.04
CA VAL A 471 17.27 -14.00 -3.20
C VAL A 471 15.78 -14.34 -3.05
N PRO A 472 14.92 -13.37 -2.66
CA PRO A 472 13.53 -13.63 -2.32
C PRO A 472 12.71 -14.10 -3.52
N ASP A 473 12.76 -13.39 -4.66
CA ASP A 473 12.10 -13.74 -5.92
C ASP A 473 12.97 -13.29 -7.11
N MET A 474 13.08 -14.13 -8.15
CA MET A 474 13.73 -13.80 -9.43
C MET A 474 12.85 -14.32 -10.56
N HIS A 475 12.76 -13.58 -11.66
CA HIS A 475 12.26 -14.10 -12.93
C HIS A 475 13.47 -14.63 -13.72
N VAL A 476 13.52 -15.94 -13.96
CA VAL A 476 14.45 -16.53 -14.92
C VAL A 476 13.75 -16.72 -16.25
N ASP A 477 14.41 -16.42 -17.37
CA ASP A 477 13.85 -16.71 -18.70
C ASP A 477 13.68 -18.23 -18.91
N ALA A 478 13.10 -18.59 -20.06
CA ALA A 478 12.81 -19.99 -20.41
C ALA A 478 14.06 -20.90 -20.44
N ASP A 479 15.26 -20.32 -20.54
CA ASP A 479 16.54 -21.02 -20.57
C ASP A 479 17.26 -21.03 -19.20
N GLY A 480 16.63 -20.46 -18.16
CA GLY A 480 17.20 -20.37 -16.82
C GLY A 480 18.16 -19.20 -16.62
N ASN A 481 18.29 -18.29 -17.59
CA ASN A 481 19.09 -17.08 -17.45
C ASN A 481 18.31 -15.99 -16.71
N VAL A 482 19.04 -15.09 -16.06
CA VAL A 482 18.46 -14.00 -15.28
C VAL A 482 18.03 -12.88 -16.22
N LEU A 483 16.75 -12.49 -16.17
CA LEU A 483 16.34 -11.18 -16.67
C LEU A 483 16.98 -10.10 -15.78
N GLU A 484 17.71 -9.17 -16.39
CA GLU A 484 18.42 -8.10 -15.70
C GLU A 484 17.56 -7.43 -14.63
N GLU A 485 18.19 -7.28 -13.47
CA GLU A 485 17.93 -6.47 -12.27
C GLU A 485 16.93 -5.28 -12.30
N SER A 486 15.79 -5.36 -12.97
CA SER A 486 14.77 -4.29 -12.99
C SER A 486 13.95 -4.20 -11.69
N HIS A 487 14.31 -4.95 -10.65
CA HIS A 487 13.79 -4.82 -9.28
C HIS A 487 14.88 -4.45 -8.26
N LEU A 488 16.08 -4.12 -8.74
CA LEU A 488 17.30 -4.04 -7.93
C LEU A 488 17.91 -2.65 -7.79
N GLU A 489 17.24 -1.61 -8.28
CA GLU A 489 17.47 -0.27 -7.77
C GLU A 489 16.57 -0.04 -6.55
N TRP A 490 17.16 0.39 -5.44
CA TRP A 490 16.43 1.27 -4.51
C TRP A 490 16.19 2.53 -5.34
N GLY A 491 15.16 2.51 -6.20
CA GLY A 491 14.94 3.52 -7.22
C GLY A 491 14.95 4.91 -6.60
N ALA A 492 15.25 5.94 -7.40
CA ALA A 492 15.41 7.34 -7.03
C ALA A 492 14.18 7.97 -6.31
N GLY A 493 13.82 7.47 -5.13
CA GLY A 493 12.70 7.83 -4.27
C GLY A 493 12.99 7.47 -2.81
N ILE A 494 12.00 7.64 -1.91
CA ILE A 494 12.18 7.52 -0.45
C ILE A 494 12.94 6.21 -0.10
N PRO A 495 14.09 6.30 0.60
CA PRO A 495 14.83 5.16 1.11
C PRO A 495 13.91 4.27 1.96
N PHE A 496 13.99 2.94 1.82
CA PHE A 496 13.11 2.06 2.62
C PHE A 496 13.41 2.18 4.12
N SER A 497 14.61 2.60 4.54
CA SER A 497 14.87 2.92 5.95
C SER A 497 13.89 3.96 6.49
N GLU A 498 13.55 4.99 5.72
CA GLU A 498 12.59 6.03 6.12
C GLU A 498 11.13 5.52 6.17
N LEU A 499 10.84 4.44 5.45
CA LEU A 499 9.52 3.79 5.40
C LEU A 499 9.37 2.63 6.38
N ALA A 500 10.48 2.02 6.79
CA ALA A 500 10.52 0.77 7.55
C ALA A 500 9.88 0.93 8.93
N GLU A 501 8.92 0.06 9.23
CA GLU A 501 8.27 -0.04 10.53
C GLU A 501 8.59 -1.39 11.19
N PRO A 502 8.65 -1.46 12.53
CA PRO A 502 8.82 -2.72 13.23
C PRO A 502 7.71 -3.72 12.87
N LEU A 503 8.09 -4.95 12.53
CA LEU A 503 7.15 -6.03 12.24
C LEU A 503 7.27 -7.17 13.27
N PRO A 504 6.16 -7.85 13.62
CA PRO A 504 6.23 -9.08 14.39
C PRO A 504 6.73 -10.23 13.51
N LEU A 505 7.49 -11.16 14.09
CA LEU A 505 7.83 -12.44 13.46
C LEU A 505 6.57 -13.31 13.34
N ASP A 506 6.30 -13.83 12.14
CA ASP A 506 5.23 -14.79 11.93
C ASP A 506 5.46 -16.08 12.71
N LYS A 507 4.46 -16.57 13.45
CA LYS A 507 4.66 -17.70 14.37
C LYS A 507 4.83 -19.04 13.64
N LEU A 508 5.40 -20.03 14.34
CA LEU A 508 5.64 -21.37 13.81
C LEU A 508 4.35 -22.17 13.50
N THR A 509 3.25 -21.88 14.19
CA THR A 509 2.00 -22.65 14.09
C THR A 509 0.79 -21.74 13.96
N VAL A 510 -0.25 -22.22 13.27
CA VAL A 510 -1.54 -21.53 13.16
C VAL A 510 -2.28 -21.53 14.50
N ILE A 511 -2.13 -22.60 15.28
CA ILE A 511 -2.79 -22.77 16.58
C ILE A 511 -2.40 -21.64 17.54
N GLU A 512 -1.14 -21.23 17.56
CA GLU A 512 -0.60 -20.26 18.52
C GLU A 512 -0.68 -18.82 18.00
N ASP A 513 -1.24 -18.59 16.81
CA ASP A 513 -1.25 -17.30 16.13
C ASP A 513 -2.65 -16.69 16.03
N ASP A 514 -3.06 -15.98 17.09
CA ASP A 514 -4.33 -15.22 17.09
C ASP A 514 -4.37 -14.14 16.02
N GLU A 515 -3.20 -13.56 15.74
CA GLU A 515 -3.05 -12.46 14.79
C GLU A 515 -3.27 -12.94 13.36
N HIS A 516 -2.88 -14.17 13.03
CA HIS A 516 -3.15 -14.80 11.73
C HIS A 516 -4.63 -14.73 11.35
N PHE A 517 -5.53 -15.21 12.22
CA PHE A 517 -6.98 -15.18 11.97
C PHE A 517 -7.57 -13.78 12.04
N ARG A 518 -7.03 -12.91 12.91
CA ARG A 518 -7.46 -11.51 13.01
C ARG A 518 -7.12 -10.73 11.75
N ARG A 519 -5.93 -10.93 11.18
CA ARG A 519 -5.52 -10.26 9.93
C ARG A 519 -6.25 -10.83 8.72
N MET A 520 -6.43 -12.15 8.70
CA MET A 520 -7.24 -12.84 7.68
C MET A 520 -8.70 -12.34 7.65
N SER A 521 -9.28 -11.93 8.79
CA SER A 521 -10.67 -11.46 8.83
C SER A 521 -10.91 -10.10 8.15
N TYR A 522 -9.85 -9.36 7.82
CA TYR A 522 -9.94 -8.15 7.00
C TYR A 522 -10.16 -8.45 5.52
N HIS A 523 -9.93 -9.69 5.07
CA HIS A 523 -10.11 -10.11 3.68
C HIS A 523 -11.53 -10.64 3.43
N PRO A 524 -12.09 -10.45 2.22
CA PRO A 524 -13.47 -10.79 1.91
C PRO A 524 -13.57 -12.28 1.54
N LEU A 525 -13.28 -13.14 2.51
CA LEU A 525 -13.26 -14.57 2.29
C LEU A 525 -14.68 -15.16 2.20
N PRO A 526 -14.88 -16.24 1.41
CA PRO A 526 -16.15 -16.94 1.37
C PRO A 526 -16.62 -17.37 2.77
N ALA A 527 -17.94 -17.34 2.98
CA ALA A 527 -18.53 -17.61 4.31
C ALA A 527 -18.16 -19.00 4.85
N TYR A 528 -18.00 -19.99 3.97
CA TYR A 528 -17.60 -21.35 4.36
C TYR A 528 -16.14 -21.43 4.85
N VAL A 529 -15.24 -20.59 4.32
CA VAL A 529 -13.85 -20.49 4.82
C VAL A 529 -13.84 -19.77 6.16
N ARG A 530 -14.49 -18.61 6.26
CA ARG A 530 -14.55 -17.80 7.49
C ARG A 530 -15.17 -18.52 8.68
N LYS A 531 -16.16 -19.38 8.44
CA LYS A 531 -16.81 -20.18 9.48
C LYS A 531 -16.08 -21.49 9.73
N GLY A 532 -15.64 -22.17 8.67
CA GLY A 532 -15.09 -23.51 8.72
C GLY A 532 -13.64 -23.57 9.20
N LEU A 533 -12.78 -22.70 8.66
CA LEU A 533 -11.33 -22.77 8.89
C LEU A 533 -10.95 -22.55 10.37
N PRO A 534 -11.43 -21.49 11.07
CA PRO A 534 -11.14 -21.33 12.50
C PRO A 534 -11.64 -22.50 13.36
N GLY A 535 -12.72 -23.16 12.93
CA GLY A 535 -13.30 -24.30 13.63
C GLY A 535 -12.35 -25.49 13.76
N PHE A 536 -11.47 -25.72 12.77
CA PHE A 536 -10.44 -26.76 12.85
C PHE A 536 -9.41 -26.51 13.97
N TYR A 537 -9.25 -25.24 14.36
CA TYR A 537 -8.31 -24.80 15.39
C TYR A 537 -9.02 -24.51 16.72
N GLY A 538 -10.33 -24.77 16.84
CA GLY A 538 -11.10 -24.49 18.06
C GLY A 538 -11.34 -23.00 18.30
N ARG A 539 -11.32 -22.18 17.24
CA ARG A 539 -11.47 -20.72 17.29
C ARG A 539 -12.87 -20.29 16.82
N PRO A 540 -13.37 -19.13 17.27
CA PRO A 540 -14.64 -18.59 16.79
C PRO A 540 -14.60 -18.27 15.29
N SER A 541 -15.76 -18.28 14.63
CA SER A 541 -15.87 -17.87 13.24
C SER A 541 -15.44 -16.42 13.04
N LEU A 542 -14.84 -16.11 11.90
CA LEU A 542 -14.42 -14.75 11.57
C LEU A 542 -15.66 -13.89 11.24
N SER A 543 -15.91 -12.84 12.03
CA SER A 543 -16.97 -11.85 11.77
C SER A 543 -16.55 -10.86 10.68
N LEU A 544 -17.38 -10.66 9.65
CA LEU A 544 -17.21 -9.59 8.65
C LEU A 544 -17.65 -8.22 9.19
N SER A 545 -17.32 -7.87 10.42
CA SER A 545 -17.58 -6.48 10.85
C SER A 545 -16.66 -5.49 10.12
N ASN A 546 -15.59 -5.96 9.46
CA ASN A 546 -14.50 -5.14 8.91
C ASN A 546 -14.08 -5.46 7.46
N SER A 547 -14.93 -6.05 6.61
CA SER A 547 -14.57 -6.22 5.19
C SER A 547 -15.74 -5.89 4.26
N GLU A 548 -15.80 -4.64 3.81
CA GLU A 548 -16.53 -4.26 2.60
C GLU A 548 -15.51 -4.13 1.47
N TYR A 549 -15.20 -5.25 0.82
CA TYR A 549 -14.63 -5.22 -0.52
C TYR A 549 -15.78 -5.29 -1.52
N THR A 550 -16.04 -4.18 -2.19
CA THR A 550 -16.84 -4.14 -3.41
C THR A 550 -16.00 -3.51 -4.52
N LEU A 551 -16.20 -4.02 -5.75
CA LEU A 551 -15.50 -3.69 -7.00
C LEU A 551 -15.56 -2.21 -7.44
N GLU A 552 -16.03 -1.30 -6.58
CA GLU A 552 -16.11 0.16 -6.78
C GLU A 552 -15.22 0.92 -5.79
N GLY A 553 -14.09 0.31 -5.41
CA GLY A 553 -13.20 0.69 -4.30
C GLY A 553 -12.39 1.96 -4.46
N LEU A 554 -13.05 3.11 -4.68
CA LEU A 554 -12.63 4.43 -4.21
C LEU A 554 -13.84 5.16 -3.64
N LYS A 555 -14.38 4.65 -2.54
CA LYS A 555 -14.94 5.46 -1.46
C LYS A 555 -15.05 4.64 -0.18
N THR A 556 -14.73 5.33 0.91
CA THR A 556 -14.71 4.91 2.32
C THR A 556 -13.64 3.89 2.69
N ILE A 557 -12.45 4.42 3.06
CA ILE A 557 -11.64 3.80 4.11
C ILE A 557 -12.57 3.72 5.35
N PRO A 558 -12.87 2.55 5.92
CA PRO A 558 -13.49 2.49 7.23
C PRO A 558 -12.51 3.15 8.18
N LEU A 559 -12.91 4.25 8.81
CA LEU A 559 -12.09 4.86 9.85
C LEU A 559 -11.73 3.78 10.88
N GLU A 560 -10.44 3.58 11.16
CA GLU A 560 -10.01 3.02 12.44
C GLU A 560 -10.84 3.71 13.54
N GLU A 561 -11.30 2.96 14.56
CA GLU A 561 -12.13 3.54 15.61
C GLU A 561 -11.47 4.84 16.12
N PRO A 562 -12.12 6.00 15.95
CA PRO A 562 -11.48 7.27 16.22
C PRO A 562 -11.12 7.36 17.70
N LEU A 563 -9.86 7.68 17.99
CA LEU A 563 -9.35 7.84 19.35
C LEU A 563 -9.80 9.20 19.91
N ALA A 564 -10.10 9.28 21.20
CA ALA A 564 -10.29 10.59 21.83
C ALA A 564 -8.99 11.41 21.77
N LEU A 565 -9.08 12.70 21.47
CA LEU A 565 -7.91 13.60 21.37
C LEU A 565 -7.06 13.58 22.64
N VAL A 566 -7.68 13.54 23.81
CA VAL A 566 -6.99 13.46 25.11
C VAL A 566 -6.12 12.21 25.26
N THR A 567 -6.52 11.10 24.63
CA THR A 567 -5.74 9.86 24.62
C THR A 567 -4.58 9.97 23.65
N PHE A 568 -4.82 10.55 22.47
CA PHE A 568 -3.80 10.72 21.43
C PHE A 568 -2.69 11.70 21.88
N LEU A 569 -3.02 12.81 22.52
CA LEU A 569 -2.03 13.81 22.97
C LEU A 569 -1.10 13.31 24.08
N LYS A 570 -1.35 12.13 24.67
CA LYS A 570 -0.38 11.48 25.57
C LYS A 570 0.78 10.83 24.81
N SER A 571 0.69 10.75 23.49
CA SER A 571 1.79 10.28 22.64
C SER A 571 2.79 11.41 22.36
N SER A 572 4.07 11.08 22.25
CA SER A 572 5.16 12.05 22.03
C SER A 572 6.03 11.63 20.85
N SER A 573 6.66 12.60 20.18
CA SER A 573 7.67 12.32 19.14
C SER A 573 9.01 11.85 19.71
N HIS A 574 9.26 12.05 21.01
CA HIS A 574 10.49 11.71 21.72
C HIS A 574 11.77 12.22 21.03
N LEU A 575 11.78 13.45 20.51
CA LEU A 575 12.92 14.00 19.78
C LEU A 575 14.10 14.32 20.70
N SER A 576 15.28 13.80 20.36
CA SER A 576 16.54 14.13 21.01
C SER A 576 17.02 15.53 20.67
N TYR A 577 17.99 16.04 21.44
CA TYR A 577 18.61 17.35 21.22
C TYR A 577 19.19 17.50 19.80
N SER A 578 19.93 16.48 19.32
CA SER A 578 20.56 16.51 18.00
C SER A 578 19.53 16.50 16.87
N GLU A 579 18.42 15.77 17.05
CA GLU A 579 17.30 15.75 16.11
C GLU A 579 16.60 17.11 16.03
N LYS A 580 16.29 17.74 17.18
CA LYS A 580 15.70 19.09 17.21
C LYS A 580 16.62 20.14 16.58
N LEU A 581 17.93 20.06 16.85
CA LEU A 581 18.91 20.95 16.25
C LEU A 581 19.00 20.75 14.72
N CYS A 582 18.93 19.49 14.25
CA CYS A 582 18.87 19.20 12.83
C CYS A 582 17.67 19.88 12.16
N ILE A 583 16.47 19.72 12.72
CA ILE A 583 15.23 20.34 12.22
C ILE A 583 15.40 21.87 12.10
N LEU A 584 15.90 22.53 13.15
CA LEU A 584 16.10 23.98 13.14
C LEU A 584 17.13 24.43 12.09
N GLN A 585 18.23 23.70 11.95
CA GLN A 585 19.25 23.99 10.95
C GLN A 585 18.74 23.83 9.52
N GLN A 586 17.99 22.76 9.24
CA GLN A 586 17.38 22.53 7.93
C GLN A 586 16.34 23.60 7.61
N ALA A 587 15.48 23.95 8.58
CA ALA A 587 14.50 25.02 8.43
C ALA A 587 15.17 26.38 8.14
N LYS A 588 16.30 26.68 8.81
CA LYS A 588 17.06 27.91 8.58
C LYS A 588 17.62 28.01 7.16
N ILE A 589 18.18 26.92 6.62
CA ILE A 589 18.74 26.89 5.26
C ILE A 589 17.61 27.09 4.25
N VAL A 590 16.52 26.34 4.37
CA VAL A 590 15.39 26.41 3.43
C VAL A 590 14.73 27.79 3.44
N LEU A 591 14.43 28.35 4.63
CA LEU A 591 13.80 29.66 4.74
C LEU A 591 14.72 30.82 4.37
N GLY A 592 16.04 30.63 4.41
CA GLY A 592 17.03 31.66 4.12
C GLY A 592 17.52 31.68 2.68
N GLU A 593 17.60 30.52 2.02
CA GLU A 593 18.18 30.42 0.68
C GLU A 593 17.19 29.97 -0.39
N VAL A 594 16.06 29.35 -0.04
CA VAL A 594 15.11 28.80 -1.03
C VAL A 594 13.77 29.52 -1.02
N TYR A 595 13.29 29.90 0.17
CA TYR A 595 11.97 30.50 0.33
C TYR A 595 11.81 31.83 -0.40
N VAL A 596 11.05 31.83 -1.48
CA VAL A 596 10.98 32.96 -2.42
C VAL A 596 10.23 34.18 -1.88
N HIS A 597 9.25 33.96 -1.00
CA HIS A 597 8.43 35.05 -0.45
C HIS A 597 9.04 35.70 0.78
N GLN A 598 10.26 35.32 1.19
CA GLN A 598 10.89 35.84 2.41
C GLN A 598 10.87 37.38 2.51
N ILE A 599 11.30 38.07 1.45
CA ILE A 599 11.35 39.55 1.42
C ILE A 599 9.94 40.16 1.43
N LEU A 600 9.02 39.55 0.68
CA LEU A 600 7.62 39.98 0.63
C LEU A 600 7.00 39.92 2.03
N LYS A 601 7.10 38.78 2.71
CA LYS A 601 6.52 38.58 4.05
C LYS A 601 7.20 39.42 5.13
N GLN A 602 8.52 39.59 5.06
CA GLN A 602 9.24 40.52 5.95
C GLN A 602 8.72 41.95 5.82
N THR A 603 8.46 42.38 4.58
CA THR A 603 8.01 43.75 4.29
C THR A 603 6.53 43.95 4.64
N MET A 604 5.67 42.99 4.28
CA MET A 604 4.22 43.09 4.47
C MET A 604 3.79 42.85 5.92
N TYR A 605 4.47 41.96 6.64
CA TYR A 605 4.03 41.50 7.96
C TYR A 605 5.04 41.75 9.08
N ALA A 606 6.22 42.31 8.79
CA ALA A 606 7.30 42.50 9.76
C ALA A 606 7.74 41.21 10.47
N VAL A 607 7.64 40.07 9.79
CA VAL A 607 7.99 38.74 10.32
C VAL A 607 9.40 38.36 9.89
N ASN A 608 10.27 37.99 10.84
CA ASN A 608 11.61 37.47 10.57
C ASN A 608 11.79 36.06 11.16
N PRO A 609 11.48 35.00 10.38
CA PRO A 609 11.52 33.62 10.88
C PRO A 609 12.94 33.16 11.23
N LEU A 610 13.96 33.61 10.48
CA LEU A 610 15.35 33.19 10.68
C LEU A 610 15.88 33.62 12.04
N HIS A 611 15.57 34.85 12.48
CA HIS A 611 15.99 35.33 13.78
C HIS A 611 15.33 34.56 14.93
N ARG A 612 14.05 34.18 14.78
CA ARG A 612 13.36 33.33 15.75
C ARG A 612 13.99 31.94 15.85
N ILE A 613 14.32 31.33 14.71
CA ILE A 613 15.04 30.05 14.67
C ILE A 613 16.43 30.17 15.32
N ASP A 614 17.17 31.26 15.07
CA ASP A 614 18.46 31.50 15.72
C ASP A 614 18.34 31.64 17.24
N LEU A 615 17.28 32.29 17.72
CA LEU A 615 16.98 32.36 19.15
C LEU A 615 16.65 30.97 19.74
N MET A 616 15.87 30.14 19.05
CA MET A 616 15.61 28.76 19.47
C MET A 616 16.91 27.96 19.57
N ILE A 617 17.77 28.01 18.54
CA ILE A 617 19.08 27.33 18.52
C ILE A 617 19.94 27.82 19.69
N ARG A 618 20.01 29.14 19.93
CA ARG A 618 20.81 29.73 21.02
C ARG A 618 20.28 29.29 22.40
N ASN A 619 18.98 29.35 22.61
CA ASN A 619 18.35 28.99 23.88
C ASN A 619 18.55 27.50 24.21
N MET A 620 18.37 26.63 23.21
CA MET A 620 18.63 25.19 23.35
C MET A 620 20.10 24.93 23.70
N ASN A 621 21.04 25.52 22.96
CA ASN A 621 22.48 25.37 23.25
C ASN A 621 22.84 25.87 24.66
N TYR A 622 22.21 26.94 25.13
CA TYR A 622 22.45 27.47 26.48
C TYR A 622 21.87 26.57 27.57
N ALA A 623 20.64 26.09 27.40
CA ALA A 623 19.98 25.18 28.36
C ALA A 623 20.77 23.88 28.54
N THR A 624 21.17 23.23 27.44
CA THR A 624 21.92 21.96 27.46
C THR A 624 23.34 22.11 28.04
N ARG A 625 23.91 23.33 28.06
CA ARG A 625 25.19 23.61 28.76
C ARG A 625 25.04 23.66 30.28
N ILE A 626 23.87 24.06 30.77
CA ILE A 626 23.60 24.19 32.22
C ILE A 626 23.14 22.85 32.79
N ASP A 627 22.25 22.17 32.07
CA ASP A 627 21.73 20.85 32.41
C ASP A 627 21.64 20.01 31.13
N PRO A 628 22.46 18.95 30.99
CA PRO A 628 22.46 18.07 29.82
C PRO A 628 21.08 17.44 29.51
N ASP A 629 20.22 17.32 30.52
CA ASP A 629 18.88 16.74 30.40
C ASP A 629 17.80 17.80 30.15
N ALA A 630 18.12 19.10 30.23
CA ALA A 630 17.18 20.22 30.03
C ALA A 630 16.92 20.54 28.54
N VAL A 631 16.50 19.52 27.78
CA VAL A 631 15.99 19.72 26.42
C VAL A 631 14.54 20.17 26.51
N ALA A 632 14.18 21.27 25.82
CA ALA A 632 12.79 21.74 25.73
C ALA A 632 11.86 20.57 25.38
N ASP A 633 10.70 20.47 26.03
CA ASP A 633 9.73 19.43 25.73
C ASP A 633 9.28 19.51 24.26
N ASP A 634 8.90 18.36 23.69
CA ASP A 634 8.54 18.26 22.28
C ASP A 634 7.37 19.19 21.91
N ASP A 635 6.41 19.37 22.80
CA ASP A 635 5.23 20.19 22.55
C ASP A 635 5.62 21.67 22.45
N THR A 636 6.40 22.20 23.38
CA THR A 636 6.93 23.57 23.32
C THR A 636 7.77 23.79 22.06
N PHE A 637 8.64 22.84 21.72
CA PHE A 637 9.47 22.92 20.51
C PHE A 637 8.63 22.98 19.23
N HIS A 638 7.69 22.06 19.05
CA HIS A 638 6.83 22.02 17.86
C HIS A 638 5.89 23.22 17.81
N ASN A 639 5.36 23.68 18.95
CA ASN A 639 4.46 24.82 19.01
C ASN A 639 5.15 26.13 18.55
N GLU A 640 6.40 26.36 18.97
CA GLU A 640 7.17 27.53 18.52
C GLU A 640 7.50 27.44 17.04
N LEU A 641 7.89 26.25 16.54
CA LEU A 641 8.21 26.09 15.12
C LEU A 641 6.96 26.22 14.23
N LEU A 642 5.83 25.64 14.62
CA LEU A 642 4.53 25.85 13.97
C LEU A 642 4.12 27.33 13.98
N ASP A 643 4.41 28.07 15.05
CA ASP A 643 4.18 29.51 15.11
C ASP A 643 4.99 30.26 14.06
N ILE A 644 6.28 29.91 13.93
CA ILE A 644 7.20 30.56 12.99
C ILE A 644 6.67 30.37 11.57
N PHE A 645 6.31 29.14 11.18
CA PHE A 645 5.80 28.86 9.84
C PHE A 645 4.40 29.45 9.61
N SER A 646 3.48 29.37 10.57
CA SER A 646 2.15 29.98 10.42
C SER A 646 2.20 31.51 10.33
N SER A 647 3.16 32.15 11.01
CA SER A 647 3.36 33.60 10.95
C SER A 647 3.80 34.10 9.57
N LEU A 648 4.34 33.23 8.71
CA LEU A 648 4.66 33.56 7.31
C LEU A 648 3.41 33.82 6.47
N ARG A 649 2.23 33.36 6.92
CA ARG A 649 0.99 33.46 6.16
C ARG A 649 1.13 32.93 4.74
N ASP A 650 1.83 31.81 4.58
CA ASP A 650 2.10 31.16 3.31
C ASP A 650 1.76 29.67 3.49
N LEU A 651 0.84 29.14 2.69
CA LEU A 651 0.40 27.74 2.81
C LEU A 651 1.28 26.78 2.00
N HIS A 652 2.09 27.30 1.08
CA HIS A 652 3.10 26.53 0.38
C HIS A 652 4.29 26.21 1.30
N THR A 653 4.51 27.03 2.32
CA THR A 653 5.65 26.92 3.23
C THR A 653 5.25 26.49 4.63
N LYS A 654 5.38 25.18 4.94
CA LYS A 654 4.91 24.58 6.20
C LYS A 654 5.95 23.68 6.85
N TYR A 655 5.88 23.59 8.18
CA TYR A 655 6.54 22.55 8.96
C TYR A 655 5.59 21.37 9.17
N ILE A 656 6.04 20.17 8.83
CA ILE A 656 5.31 18.92 9.00
C ILE A 656 5.90 18.17 10.21
N LEU A 657 5.07 17.94 11.21
CA LEU A 657 5.44 17.28 12.45
C LEU A 657 5.81 15.81 12.22
N PRO A 658 6.76 15.28 13.00
CA PRO A 658 7.14 13.86 12.95
C PRO A 658 6.00 12.95 13.45
N ARG A 659 6.21 11.63 13.33
CA ARG A 659 5.33 10.64 13.98
C ARG A 659 5.32 10.87 15.50
N PRO A 660 4.19 10.71 16.20
CA PRO A 660 2.91 10.14 15.74
C PRO A 660 1.91 11.13 15.12
N PHE A 661 2.24 12.44 15.05
CA PHE A 661 1.31 13.49 14.59
C PHE A 661 1.11 13.50 13.08
N ARG A 662 2.13 13.09 12.31
CA ARG A 662 2.06 12.97 10.85
C ARG A 662 0.85 12.12 10.42
N ASN A 663 0.08 12.62 9.46
CA ASN A 663 -1.11 11.96 8.89
C ASN A 663 -2.24 11.65 9.90
N ARG A 664 -2.35 12.45 10.96
CA ARG A 664 -3.46 12.39 11.92
C ARG A 664 -4.33 13.63 11.82
N PHE A 665 -5.64 13.45 11.92
CA PHE A 665 -6.62 14.54 11.86
C PHE A 665 -7.52 14.51 13.09
N ALA A 666 -7.61 15.63 13.80
CA ALA A 666 -8.61 15.85 14.83
C ALA A 666 -9.90 16.35 14.16
N PHE A 667 -11.06 15.80 14.49
CA PHE A 667 -12.32 16.24 13.92
C PHE A 667 -13.48 16.16 14.93
N LEU A 668 -14.53 16.92 14.66
CA LEU A 668 -15.81 16.87 15.34
C LEU A 668 -16.87 16.27 14.40
N PRO A 669 -17.93 15.62 14.93
CA PRO A 669 -18.86 14.85 14.12
C PRO A 669 -19.91 15.70 13.37
N PHE A 670 -19.57 16.93 13.01
CA PHE A 670 -20.44 17.89 12.30
C PHE A 670 -19.61 18.95 11.58
N LEU A 671 -20.19 19.62 10.58
CA LEU A 671 -19.60 20.80 9.94
C LEU A 671 -20.45 22.05 10.19
N ILE A 672 -19.77 23.20 10.29
CA ILE A 672 -20.38 24.52 10.38
C ILE A 672 -20.05 25.27 9.09
N GLU A 673 -21.06 25.89 8.48
CA GLU A 673 -20.90 26.77 7.32
C GLU A 673 -21.52 28.15 7.61
N GLU A 674 -21.04 29.16 6.91
CA GLU A 674 -21.53 30.53 7.03
C GLU A 674 -22.56 30.87 5.94
N TYR A 675 -23.56 31.68 6.29
CA TYR A 675 -24.53 32.20 5.34
C TYR A 675 -24.97 33.61 5.71
N TYR A 676 -25.45 34.36 4.71
CA TYR A 676 -26.04 35.67 4.87
C TYR A 676 -27.56 35.58 4.69
N PRO A 677 -28.37 36.20 5.59
CA PRO A 677 -29.82 36.18 5.43
C PRO A 677 -30.29 36.87 4.15
N THR A 678 -29.65 37.98 3.77
CA THR A 678 -29.88 38.74 2.54
C THR A 678 -28.55 39.15 1.88
N GLN A 679 -28.57 39.59 0.62
CA GLN A 679 -27.34 40.04 -0.07
C GLN A 679 -26.84 41.38 0.48
N GLU A 680 -27.71 42.15 1.14
CA GLU A 680 -27.42 43.44 1.75
C GLU A 680 -26.77 43.30 3.14
N ASP A 681 -27.00 42.19 3.84
CA ASP A 681 -26.47 41.98 5.19
C ASP A 681 -24.94 41.94 5.23
N THR A 682 -24.35 42.62 6.21
CA THR A 682 -22.88 42.64 6.42
C THR A 682 -22.41 41.57 7.39
N GLU A 683 -23.31 41.02 8.20
CA GLU A 683 -22.99 40.08 9.27
C GLU A 683 -23.45 38.66 8.91
N PRO A 684 -22.54 37.67 8.85
CA PRO A 684 -22.90 36.29 8.57
C PRO A 684 -23.51 35.61 9.81
N LYS A 685 -24.33 34.61 9.55
CA LYS A 685 -24.79 33.62 10.51
C LYS A 685 -24.12 32.28 10.25
N TYR A 686 -24.03 31.45 11.29
CA TYR A 686 -23.36 30.15 11.23
C TYR A 686 -24.35 29.03 11.50
N ILE A 687 -24.32 28.01 10.66
CA ILE A 687 -25.33 26.95 10.67
C ILE A 687 -24.67 25.59 10.55
N ILE A 688 -25.22 24.59 11.24
CA ILE A 688 -24.78 23.21 11.09
C ILE A 688 -25.45 22.62 9.85
N THR A 689 -24.67 22.36 8.81
CA THR A 689 -25.17 21.80 7.54
C THR A 689 -25.05 20.28 7.47
N THR A 690 -24.18 19.71 8.30
CA THR A 690 -23.86 18.29 8.28
C THR A 690 -23.63 17.72 9.67
N TYR A 691 -24.10 16.48 9.86
CA TYR A 691 -23.67 15.57 10.91
C TYR A 691 -23.10 14.28 10.29
N PHE A 692 -22.10 13.69 10.93
CA PHE A 692 -21.57 12.38 10.55
C PHE A 692 -22.36 11.28 11.26
N GLU A 693 -23.44 10.83 10.61
CA GLU A 693 -24.48 9.96 11.22
C GLU A 693 -23.93 8.66 11.82
N ASN A 694 -22.91 8.05 11.20
CA ASN A 694 -22.28 6.82 11.71
C ASN A 694 -21.63 6.97 13.09
N ILE A 695 -21.18 8.18 13.43
CA ILE A 695 -20.52 8.48 14.72
C ILE A 695 -21.56 8.87 15.78
N LEU A 696 -22.71 9.41 15.35
CA LEU A 696 -23.75 9.96 16.22
C LEU A 696 -25.00 9.06 16.31
N ALA A 697 -24.89 7.79 15.90
CA ALA A 697 -25.99 6.85 15.62
C ALA A 697 -27.07 6.65 16.72
N ASN A 698 -26.86 7.19 17.93
CA ASN A 698 -27.77 7.05 19.07
C ASN A 698 -28.38 8.38 19.58
N LYS A 699 -28.27 9.50 18.83
CA LYS A 699 -28.74 10.81 19.29
C LYS A 699 -29.77 11.43 18.32
N THR A 700 -31.05 11.19 18.59
CA THR A 700 -32.20 11.68 17.80
C THR A 700 -32.46 13.19 17.89
N ALA A 701 -31.72 13.91 18.73
CA ALA A 701 -31.88 15.35 18.98
C ALA A 701 -31.16 16.26 17.97
N TYR A 702 -30.36 15.72 17.05
CA TYR A 702 -29.50 16.50 16.17
C TYR A 702 -30.09 16.65 14.77
N LYS A 703 -30.33 17.90 14.34
CA LYS A 703 -30.94 18.24 13.05
C LYS A 703 -30.08 19.26 12.31
N LYS A 704 -30.01 19.11 10.98
CA LYS A 704 -29.40 20.11 10.09
C LYS A 704 -30.21 21.41 10.13
N GLY A 705 -29.55 22.55 9.93
CA GLY A 705 -30.20 23.85 9.87
C GLY A 705 -30.29 24.60 11.21
N VAL A 706 -29.62 24.09 12.25
CA VAL A 706 -29.50 24.71 13.58
C VAL A 706 -28.44 25.81 13.54
N GLU A 707 -28.77 27.00 14.06
CA GLU A 707 -27.85 28.15 14.11
C GLU A 707 -26.93 28.03 15.33
N VAL A 708 -25.62 28.17 15.13
CA VAL A 708 -24.62 28.15 16.22
C VAL A 708 -24.41 29.58 16.70
N LEU A 709 -24.59 29.84 17.99
CA LEU A 709 -24.43 31.17 18.59
C LEU A 709 -23.10 31.28 19.33
N TYR A 710 -22.76 30.26 20.13
CA TYR A 710 -21.56 30.25 20.95
C TYR A 710 -20.78 28.94 20.82
N TRP A 711 -19.46 29.04 20.91
CA TRP A 711 -18.47 27.97 20.95
C TRP A 711 -17.68 28.10 22.26
N ASN A 712 -17.88 27.17 23.20
CA ASN A 712 -17.31 27.24 24.57
C ASN A 712 -17.57 28.60 25.25
N ASN A 713 -18.81 29.09 25.20
CA ASN A 713 -19.24 30.41 25.71
C ASN A 713 -18.61 31.63 25.00
N ILE A 714 -17.87 31.43 23.89
CA ILE A 714 -17.35 32.51 23.05
C ILE A 714 -18.29 32.67 21.84
N PRO A 715 -18.75 33.88 21.48
CA PRO A 715 -19.55 34.08 20.28
C PRO A 715 -18.87 33.45 19.06
N ILE A 716 -19.60 32.66 18.25
CA ILE A 716 -19.01 31.82 17.20
C ILE A 716 -18.11 32.61 16.23
N LYS A 717 -18.51 33.82 15.84
CA LYS A 717 -17.70 34.72 14.98
C LYS A 717 -16.34 35.04 15.62
N LYS A 718 -16.32 35.29 16.93
CA LYS A 718 -15.09 35.55 17.68
C LYS A 718 -14.25 34.28 17.83
N ALA A 719 -14.89 33.11 18.02
CA ALA A 719 -14.18 31.83 18.06
C ALA A 719 -13.47 31.52 16.74
N ILE A 720 -14.14 31.75 15.61
CA ILE A 720 -13.57 31.62 14.26
C ILE A 720 -12.41 32.61 14.07
N ALA A 721 -12.59 33.88 14.45
CA ALA A 721 -11.54 34.90 14.34
C ALA A 721 -10.32 34.65 15.25
N LEU A 722 -10.50 33.96 16.39
CA LEU A 722 -9.39 33.52 17.23
C LEU A 722 -8.68 32.33 16.61
N ASN A 723 -9.43 31.36 16.09
CA ASN A 723 -8.86 30.20 15.41
C ASN A 723 -8.09 30.61 14.14
N SER A 724 -8.61 31.56 13.38
CA SER A 724 -8.02 32.03 12.12
C SER A 724 -6.62 32.62 12.30
N LYS A 725 -6.33 33.25 13.45
CA LYS A 725 -4.98 33.76 13.76
C LYS A 725 -3.91 32.68 13.84
N ASN A 726 -4.31 31.45 14.13
CA ASN A 726 -3.42 30.29 14.21
C ASN A 726 -3.34 29.51 12.87
N GLN A 727 -3.94 30.03 11.80
CA GLN A 727 -3.94 29.42 10.47
C GLN A 727 -3.11 30.25 9.49
N SER A 728 -2.38 29.57 8.62
CA SER A 728 -1.72 30.19 7.47
C SER A 728 -2.78 30.60 6.44
N GLY A 729 -2.94 31.90 6.21
CA GLY A 729 -3.76 32.42 5.12
C GLY A 729 -3.12 33.69 4.58
N SER A 730 -2.83 33.71 3.28
CA SER A 730 -2.10 34.80 2.60
C SER A 730 -2.88 36.12 2.59
N ASN A 731 -4.21 36.08 2.78
CA ASN A 731 -5.01 37.29 3.01
C ASN A 731 -6.10 37.05 4.06
N ASN A 732 -6.79 38.11 4.46
CA ASN A 732 -7.79 38.07 5.54
C ASN A 732 -8.98 37.15 5.20
N GLU A 733 -9.43 37.13 3.93
CA GLU A 733 -10.54 36.28 3.49
C GLU A 733 -10.14 34.80 3.60
N ALA A 734 -8.96 34.44 3.07
CA ALA A 734 -8.40 33.10 3.15
C ALA A 734 -8.17 32.65 4.59
N GLN A 735 -7.64 33.55 5.43
CA GLN A 735 -7.41 33.27 6.84
C GLN A 735 -8.74 33.01 7.58
N MET A 736 -9.77 33.82 7.35
CA MET A 736 -11.08 33.65 7.99
C MET A 736 -11.77 32.35 7.53
N ALA A 737 -11.80 32.09 6.22
CA ALA A 737 -12.38 30.87 5.65
C ALA A 737 -11.70 29.61 6.20
N ARG A 738 -10.37 29.63 6.35
CA ARG A 738 -9.61 28.53 7.00
C ARG A 738 -9.85 28.45 8.50
N GLY A 739 -10.05 29.57 9.17
CA GLY A 739 -10.44 29.61 10.57
C GLY A 739 -11.79 28.92 10.81
N LEU A 740 -12.72 29.05 9.85
CA LEU A 740 -14.01 28.35 9.87
C LEU A 740 -13.83 26.87 9.53
N ASP A 741 -13.09 26.55 8.46
CA ASP A 741 -12.91 25.18 8.00
C ASP A 741 -12.21 24.30 9.05
N THR A 742 -11.18 24.86 9.71
CA THR A 742 -10.40 24.17 10.74
C THR A 742 -11.04 24.20 12.13
N LEU A 743 -12.19 24.84 12.28
CA LEU A 743 -12.92 24.86 13.53
C LEU A 743 -13.44 23.46 13.89
N THR A 744 -13.79 22.65 12.88
CA THR A 744 -14.36 21.31 13.06
C THR A 744 -13.44 20.18 12.60
N ILE A 745 -12.43 20.44 11.77
CA ILE A 745 -11.45 19.43 11.30
C ILE A 745 -10.05 20.04 11.24
N ARG A 746 -9.05 19.43 11.89
CA ARG A 746 -7.66 19.92 11.95
C ARG A 746 -6.66 18.84 11.57
N SER A 747 -5.66 19.21 10.77
CA SER A 747 -4.47 18.39 10.54
C SER A 747 -3.52 18.53 11.72
N LEU A 748 -3.29 17.45 12.48
CA LEU A 748 -2.35 17.45 13.60
C LEU A 748 -0.89 17.43 13.14
N GLY A 749 -0.64 17.11 11.86
CA GLY A 749 0.69 17.10 11.28
C GLY A 749 1.22 18.50 10.90
N THR A 750 0.34 19.49 10.73
CA THR A 750 0.71 20.82 10.20
C THR A 750 0.13 21.98 11.01
N THR A 751 -0.72 21.70 12.00
CA THR A 751 -1.35 22.71 12.86
C THR A 751 -1.30 22.29 14.33
N ARG A 752 -1.49 23.26 15.22
CA ARG A 752 -1.58 22.99 16.66
C ARG A 752 -2.86 22.19 16.98
N PRO A 753 -2.80 21.23 17.93
CA PRO A 753 -4.00 20.59 18.44
C PRO A 753 -5.04 21.60 18.98
N PRO A 754 -6.34 21.25 19.00
CA PRO A 754 -7.35 22.05 19.69
C PRO A 754 -7.01 22.33 21.16
N ASP A 755 -7.25 23.56 21.62
CA ASP A 755 -6.96 23.99 23.01
C ASP A 755 -7.78 23.22 24.07
N SER A 756 -8.96 22.71 23.68
CA SER A 756 -9.84 21.90 24.54
C SER A 756 -10.18 20.58 23.86
N HIS A 757 -10.16 19.50 24.65
CA HIS A 757 -10.57 18.15 24.20
C HIS A 757 -12.10 18.02 24.03
N ARG A 758 -12.88 18.94 24.62
CA ARG A 758 -14.35 19.00 24.47
C ARG A 758 -14.81 20.36 23.98
N VAL A 759 -15.92 20.36 23.24
CA VAL A 759 -16.57 21.56 22.71
C VAL A 759 -18.03 21.56 23.13
N ARG A 760 -18.45 22.66 23.74
CA ARG A 760 -19.84 23.01 24.01
C ARG A 760 -20.32 24.02 22.97
N LEU A 761 -21.47 23.75 22.35
CA LEU A 761 -22.16 24.65 21.46
C LEU A 761 -23.48 25.10 22.10
N ASP A 762 -23.70 26.40 22.15
CA ASP A 762 -25.03 26.95 22.42
C ASP A 762 -25.63 27.40 21.08
N CYS A 763 -26.76 26.79 20.75
CA CYS A 763 -27.41 26.86 19.45
C CYS A 763 -28.85 27.35 19.55
N TYR A 764 -29.40 27.79 18.42
CA TYR A 764 -30.80 28.15 18.26
C TYR A 764 -31.43 27.31 17.14
N ASP A 765 -32.56 26.67 17.42
CA ASP A 765 -33.32 25.92 16.41
C ASP A 765 -34.47 26.79 15.86
N PRO A 766 -34.38 27.29 14.62
CA PRO A 766 -35.43 28.12 14.04
C PRO A 766 -36.75 27.38 13.81
N SER A 767 -36.75 26.05 13.74
CA SER A 767 -37.95 25.25 13.49
C SER A 767 -38.82 25.09 14.73
N THR A 768 -38.21 25.11 15.92
CA THR A 768 -38.90 24.97 17.21
C THR A 768 -38.91 26.27 18.02
N GLY A 769 -38.09 27.25 17.65
CA GLY A 769 -37.95 28.53 18.34
C GLY A 769 -37.25 28.44 19.70
N LYS A 770 -36.56 27.33 20.00
CA LYS A 770 -35.96 27.04 21.31
C LYS A 770 -34.43 27.05 21.27
N PRO A 771 -33.76 27.44 22.36
CA PRO A 771 -32.32 27.24 22.52
C PRO A 771 -31.99 25.75 22.68
N LEU A 772 -30.80 25.35 22.21
CA LEU A 772 -30.28 23.99 22.28
C LEU A 772 -28.81 24.03 22.72
N GLU A 773 -28.45 23.22 23.71
CA GLU A 773 -27.05 23.05 24.13
C GLU A 773 -26.54 21.67 23.68
N MET A 774 -25.33 21.62 23.13
CA MET A 774 -24.74 20.40 22.57
C MET A 774 -23.27 20.28 22.97
N ASP A 775 -22.88 19.09 23.45
CA ASP A 775 -21.50 18.80 23.82
C ASP A 775 -20.90 17.70 22.95
N PHE A 776 -19.66 17.91 22.52
CA PHE A 776 -18.88 17.02 21.69
C PHE A 776 -17.45 16.84 22.21
N GLU A 777 -16.86 15.69 21.89
CA GLU A 777 -15.46 15.39 22.14
C GLU A 777 -14.70 15.39 20.82
N TRP A 778 -13.46 15.91 20.82
CA TRP A 778 -12.59 15.84 19.65
C TRP A 778 -12.10 14.41 19.44
N LEU A 779 -12.25 13.95 18.21
CA LEU A 779 -11.88 12.62 17.77
C LEU A 779 -10.66 12.70 16.86
N VAL A 780 -9.75 11.72 16.96
CA VAL A 780 -8.54 11.64 16.13
C VAL A 780 -8.65 10.43 15.22
N SER A 781 -8.49 10.69 13.94
CA SER A 781 -8.44 9.66 12.90
C SER A 781 -7.07 9.60 12.26
N HIS A 782 -6.71 8.40 11.81
CA HIS A 782 -5.71 8.27 10.78
C HIS A 782 -6.37 8.49 9.41
N HIS A 783 -5.80 9.40 8.64
CA HIS A 783 -6.08 9.46 7.22
C HIS A 783 -4.75 9.72 6.52
N PRO A 784 -4.17 8.72 5.83
CA PRO A 784 -3.04 9.01 4.96
C PRO A 784 -3.54 9.98 3.87
N PRO A 785 -2.72 10.97 3.48
CA PRO A 785 -3.11 11.88 2.40
C PRO A 785 -3.41 11.06 1.13
N HIS A 786 -4.49 11.42 0.45
CA HIS A 786 -4.88 10.80 -0.83
C HIS A 786 -3.88 11.10 -1.96
N PHE A 787 -2.95 12.03 -1.74
CA PHE A 787 -2.03 12.59 -2.73
C PHE A 787 -0.57 12.20 -2.46
N GLU A 788 -0.32 10.93 -2.18
CA GLU A 788 1.03 10.41 -2.42
C GLU A 788 1.21 10.27 -3.93
N LEU A 789 2.09 11.10 -4.49
CA LEU A 789 2.45 11.13 -5.90
C LEU A 789 2.70 9.71 -6.41
N ASP A 790 2.07 9.36 -7.53
CA ASP A 790 2.12 8.01 -8.07
C ASP A 790 3.56 7.70 -8.50
N LYS A 791 3.96 6.43 -8.41
CA LYS A 791 5.30 5.98 -8.86
C LYS A 791 5.49 6.19 -10.36
N GLN A 792 4.41 6.35 -11.12
CA GLN A 792 4.42 6.65 -12.55
C GLN A 792 4.65 8.14 -12.88
N ASP A 793 4.59 9.05 -11.89
CA ASP A 793 4.83 10.47 -12.13
C ASP A 793 6.31 10.73 -12.45
N THR A 794 6.57 11.27 -13.65
CA THR A 794 7.92 11.71 -14.02
C THR A 794 8.43 12.77 -13.04
N ASN A 795 9.75 12.86 -12.86
CA ASN A 795 10.36 13.88 -12.00
C ASN A 795 9.92 15.31 -12.39
N ALA A 796 9.74 15.58 -13.69
CA ALA A 796 9.25 16.87 -14.16
C ALA A 796 7.81 17.19 -13.69
N THR A 797 6.91 16.20 -13.65
CA THR A 797 5.56 16.34 -13.11
C THR A 797 5.60 16.66 -11.61
N ARG A 798 6.37 15.89 -10.83
CA ARG A 798 6.54 16.09 -9.37
C ARG A 798 7.05 17.47 -9.01
N MET A 799 7.91 18.03 -9.85
CA MET A 799 8.52 19.33 -9.67
C MET A 799 7.63 20.52 -10.08
N SER A 800 6.51 20.24 -10.75
CA SER A 800 5.56 21.24 -11.27
C SER A 800 4.28 21.36 -10.44
N TYR A 801 4.22 20.71 -9.28
CA TYR A 801 3.07 20.81 -8.37
C TYR A 801 3.06 22.12 -7.58
N GLY A 802 1.85 22.62 -7.36
CA GLY A 802 1.54 23.63 -6.35
C GLY A 802 0.15 23.30 -5.80
N PHE A 803 0.08 22.75 -4.60
CA PHE A 803 -1.20 22.48 -3.94
C PHE A 803 -1.14 22.70 -2.43
N ASP A 804 -2.30 22.99 -1.84
CA ASP A 804 -2.47 22.99 -0.40
C ASP A 804 -2.79 21.59 0.12
N TYR A 805 -1.79 20.98 0.75
CA TYR A 805 -1.88 19.66 1.38
C TYR A 805 -3.05 19.54 2.36
N ASP A 806 -3.32 20.57 3.15
CA ASP A 806 -4.33 20.50 4.22
C ASP A 806 -5.75 20.53 3.65
N THR A 807 -6.07 21.49 2.79
CA THR A 807 -7.41 21.55 2.16
C THR A 807 -7.71 20.28 1.37
N LEU A 808 -6.74 19.74 0.65
CA LEU A 808 -6.94 18.50 -0.11
C LEU A 808 -7.14 17.28 0.82
N SER A 809 -6.33 17.14 1.86
CA SER A 809 -6.45 16.02 2.81
C SER A 809 -7.72 16.11 3.66
N VAL A 810 -8.10 17.33 4.09
CA VAL A 810 -9.36 17.58 4.79
C VAL A 810 -10.56 17.30 3.90
N ASN A 811 -10.51 17.66 2.61
CA ASN A 811 -11.58 17.32 1.67
C ASN A 811 -11.71 15.81 1.46
N GLY A 812 -10.60 15.08 1.38
CA GLY A 812 -10.58 13.61 1.35
C GLY A 812 -11.18 12.99 2.62
N LEU A 813 -10.80 13.51 3.80
CA LEU A 813 -11.35 13.09 5.08
C LEU A 813 -12.86 13.40 5.18
N LYS A 814 -13.28 14.61 4.81
CA LYS A 814 -14.70 14.98 4.71
C LYS A 814 -15.42 13.99 3.82
N ALA A 815 -14.95 13.75 2.59
CA ALA A 815 -15.58 12.80 1.67
C ALA A 815 -15.71 11.39 2.27
N THR A 816 -14.72 10.96 3.04
CA THR A 816 -14.74 9.68 3.78
C THR A 816 -15.79 9.69 4.89
N LEU A 817 -15.81 10.73 5.74
CA LEU A 817 -16.77 10.90 6.84
C LEU A 817 -18.21 11.05 6.34
N TYR A 818 -18.41 11.69 5.19
CA TYR A 818 -19.69 11.83 4.49
C TYR A 818 -20.14 10.54 3.80
N GLY A 819 -19.21 9.84 3.13
CA GLY A 819 -19.47 8.64 2.34
C GLY A 819 -19.89 7.43 3.17
N GLY A 820 -19.56 7.44 4.47
CA GLY A 820 -20.00 6.43 5.43
C GLY A 820 -21.53 6.33 5.58
N VAL A 821 -22.30 7.33 5.13
CA VAL A 821 -23.76 7.23 5.02
C VAL A 821 -24.10 6.25 3.91
N SER A 822 -24.15 4.98 4.27
CA SER A 822 -24.60 3.92 3.40
C SER A 822 -25.99 4.29 2.84
N ARG A 823 -26.04 4.46 1.51
CA ARG A 823 -27.25 4.23 0.70
C ARG A 823 -27.60 2.73 0.71
N LYS A 824 -27.63 2.05 1.87
CA LYS A 824 -28.25 0.74 1.96
C LYS A 824 -29.75 0.93 1.79
N GLY A 825 -30.24 0.55 0.61
CA GLY A 825 -31.66 0.29 0.40
C GLY A 825 -32.40 1.12 -0.66
N LYS A 826 -31.75 1.96 -1.48
CA LYS A 826 -32.40 2.54 -2.67
C LYS A 826 -31.61 2.23 -3.93
N PRO A 827 -32.26 1.75 -5.01
CA PRO A 827 -31.60 1.59 -6.30
C PRO A 827 -30.99 2.93 -6.71
N PRO A 828 -29.81 2.96 -7.35
CA PRO A 828 -29.17 4.21 -7.73
C PRO A 828 -30.12 4.99 -8.64
N LYS A 829 -30.69 6.10 -8.14
CA LYS A 829 -31.25 7.12 -9.03
C LYS A 829 -30.14 7.47 -10.03
N LYS A 830 -30.41 7.38 -11.34
CA LYS A 830 -29.48 7.80 -12.39
C LYS A 830 -28.92 9.18 -12.00
N SER A 831 -27.63 9.22 -11.69
CA SER A 831 -26.96 10.46 -11.35
C SER A 831 -27.01 11.37 -12.58
N LEU A 832 -27.53 12.58 -12.43
CA LEU A 832 -27.49 13.63 -13.45
C LEU A 832 -26.07 14.17 -13.71
N TRP A 833 -25.08 13.70 -12.94
CA TRP A 833 -23.67 14.09 -13.07
C TRP A 833 -22.89 13.10 -13.92
N ILE A 834 -22.16 13.65 -14.89
CA ILE A 834 -21.19 12.98 -15.74
C ILE A 834 -19.81 13.08 -15.08
N ARG A 835 -19.07 11.98 -15.07
CA ARG A 835 -17.68 11.91 -14.61
C ARG A 835 -16.80 11.42 -15.76
N PRO A 836 -15.55 11.94 -15.87
CA PRO A 836 -14.64 11.57 -16.94
C PRO A 836 -13.91 10.25 -16.67
N THR A 837 -13.16 9.76 -17.66
CA THR A 837 -12.50 8.46 -17.65
C THR A 837 -11.23 8.40 -16.80
N HIS A 838 -10.30 9.34 -16.96
CA HIS A 838 -8.97 9.22 -16.33
C HIS A 838 -8.97 9.66 -14.86
N TYR A 839 -9.64 10.77 -14.54
CA TYR A 839 -9.68 11.39 -13.22
C TYR A 839 -11.11 11.67 -12.73
N PRO A 840 -11.93 10.63 -12.49
CA PRO A 840 -13.35 10.77 -12.17
C PRO A 840 -13.64 11.53 -10.87
N ASP A 841 -12.68 11.63 -9.94
CA ASP A 841 -12.83 12.33 -8.66
C ASP A 841 -12.40 13.80 -8.72
N LEU A 842 -11.62 14.22 -9.72
CA LEU A 842 -11.11 15.59 -9.84
C LEU A 842 -12.15 16.55 -10.42
N MET A 843 -13.09 16.07 -11.23
CA MET A 843 -14.12 16.91 -11.83
C MET A 843 -15.41 16.14 -12.16
N LYS A 844 -16.50 16.88 -12.34
CA LYS A 844 -17.78 16.35 -12.83
C LYS A 844 -18.60 17.42 -13.53
N GLY A 845 -19.45 17.02 -14.46
CA GLY A 845 -20.31 17.92 -15.23
C GLY A 845 -21.79 17.57 -15.14
N THR A 846 -22.66 18.55 -15.34
CA THR A 846 -24.10 18.36 -15.50
C THR A 846 -24.69 19.50 -16.32
N VAL A 847 -25.92 19.33 -16.82
CA VAL A 847 -26.66 20.39 -17.50
C VAL A 847 -27.59 21.10 -16.50
N LYS A 848 -27.65 22.43 -16.58
CA LYS A 848 -28.60 23.26 -15.84
C LYS A 848 -29.59 23.91 -16.80
N ASN A 849 -30.81 24.13 -16.32
CA ASN A 849 -31.92 24.76 -17.06
C ASN A 849 -32.41 23.95 -18.28
N THR A 850 -32.59 22.64 -18.11
CA THR A 850 -32.97 21.68 -19.16
C THR A 850 -34.35 21.93 -19.77
N ASP A 851 -35.21 22.66 -19.08
CA ASP A 851 -36.63 22.84 -19.44
C ASP A 851 -36.87 24.11 -20.27
N SER A 852 -35.80 24.81 -20.67
CA SER A 852 -35.84 26.02 -21.48
C SER A 852 -34.99 25.88 -22.75
N GLU A 853 -35.19 26.73 -23.75
CA GLU A 853 -34.34 26.78 -24.95
C GLU A 853 -32.87 27.21 -24.65
N GLN A 854 -32.54 27.54 -23.39
CA GLN A 854 -31.24 28.03 -22.94
C GLN A 854 -30.64 27.13 -21.85
N ALA A 855 -30.06 26.00 -22.27
CA ALA A 855 -29.34 25.08 -21.38
C ALA A 855 -27.88 25.52 -21.14
N PHE A 856 -27.36 25.32 -19.93
CA PHE A 856 -25.98 25.70 -19.55
C PHE A 856 -25.19 24.49 -19.04
N ALA A 857 -23.91 24.37 -19.41
CA ALA A 857 -23.01 23.41 -18.76
C ALA A 857 -22.62 23.93 -17.38
N TYR A 858 -22.71 23.07 -16.36
CA TYR A 858 -22.12 23.31 -15.06
C TYR A 858 -21.05 22.24 -14.81
N ILE A 859 -19.78 22.65 -14.80
CA ILE A 859 -18.63 21.78 -14.53
C ILE A 859 -17.98 22.22 -13.22
N ARG A 860 -17.86 21.28 -12.30
CA ARG A 860 -17.15 21.49 -11.03
C ARG A 860 -15.80 20.81 -11.10
N ILE A 861 -14.73 21.56 -10.84
CA ILE A 861 -13.36 21.06 -10.74
C ILE A 861 -12.94 21.12 -9.26
N TYR A 862 -12.83 19.96 -8.63
CA TYR A 862 -12.47 19.82 -7.22
C TYR A 862 -10.98 20.02 -6.96
N SER A 863 -10.11 19.60 -7.90
CA SER A 863 -8.66 19.76 -7.80
C SER A 863 -8.01 19.69 -9.17
N PHE A 864 -6.85 20.36 -9.32
CA PHE A 864 -5.95 20.23 -10.46
C PHE A 864 -4.87 19.16 -10.24
N ALA A 865 -4.94 18.36 -9.18
CA ALA A 865 -3.93 17.38 -8.80
C ALA A 865 -3.99 16.10 -9.67
N ALA A 866 -3.83 16.29 -10.99
CA ALA A 866 -3.67 15.22 -11.96
C ALA A 866 -2.19 14.82 -12.11
N SER A 867 -1.92 13.57 -12.47
CA SER A 867 -0.58 13.08 -12.84
C SER A 867 -0.15 13.53 -14.24
N ASN A 868 -1.11 13.81 -15.13
CA ASN A 868 -0.85 14.22 -16.51
C ASN A 868 -1.83 15.32 -16.93
N ALA A 869 -1.28 16.46 -17.40
CA ALA A 869 -2.03 17.63 -17.82
C ALA A 869 -2.89 17.39 -19.08
N GLU A 870 -2.39 16.61 -20.04
CA GLU A 870 -3.11 16.30 -21.28
C GLU A 870 -4.32 15.41 -21.02
N ASN A 871 -4.17 14.39 -20.17
CA ASN A 871 -5.27 13.54 -19.73
C ASN A 871 -6.34 14.35 -18.99
N PHE A 872 -5.94 15.29 -18.13
CA PHE A 872 -6.86 16.18 -17.43
C PHE A 872 -7.67 17.06 -18.40
N VAL A 873 -7.04 17.55 -19.46
CA VAL A 873 -7.75 18.30 -20.52
C VAL A 873 -8.63 17.38 -21.36
N ALA A 874 -8.19 16.16 -21.66
CA ALA A 874 -8.98 15.16 -22.38
C ALA A 874 -10.27 14.83 -21.62
N ASP A 875 -10.19 14.63 -20.31
CA ASP A 875 -11.32 14.43 -19.41
C ASP A 875 -12.31 15.59 -19.44
N PHE A 876 -11.80 16.83 -19.42
CA PHE A 876 -12.66 18.02 -19.53
C PHE A 876 -13.39 18.06 -20.88
N ARG A 877 -12.73 17.68 -21.97
CA ARG A 877 -13.35 17.57 -23.31
C ARG A 877 -14.39 16.46 -23.35
N GLU A 878 -14.12 15.32 -22.72
CA GLU A 878 -15.03 14.18 -22.63
C GLU A 878 -16.36 14.61 -21.99
N ILE A 879 -16.29 15.32 -20.86
CA ILE A 879 -17.49 15.84 -20.18
C ILE A 879 -18.27 16.78 -21.10
N LEU A 880 -17.59 17.73 -21.76
CA LEU A 880 -18.27 18.66 -22.68
C LEU A 880 -18.92 17.94 -23.88
N GLN A 881 -18.29 16.89 -24.41
CA GLN A 881 -18.85 16.08 -25.49
C GLN A 881 -20.11 15.36 -25.03
N GLN A 882 -20.08 14.71 -23.86
CA GLN A 882 -21.24 14.00 -23.32
C GLN A 882 -22.39 14.96 -22.93
N LEU A 883 -22.08 16.20 -22.51
CA LEU A 883 -23.07 17.25 -22.28
C LEU A 883 -23.63 17.88 -23.56
N GLN A 884 -23.26 17.36 -24.74
CA GLN A 884 -23.70 17.86 -26.05
C GLN A 884 -23.44 19.36 -26.22
N LYS A 885 -22.19 19.79 -26.01
CA LYS A 885 -21.75 21.21 -25.99
C LYS A 885 -22.34 22.13 -27.09
N GLU A 886 -22.65 21.58 -28.26
CA GLU A 886 -23.24 22.33 -29.37
C GLU A 886 -24.61 22.94 -29.04
N HIS A 887 -25.39 22.32 -28.14
CA HIS A 887 -26.73 22.77 -27.74
C HIS A 887 -26.74 23.69 -26.51
N LEU A 888 -25.57 23.97 -25.94
CA LEU A 888 -25.46 24.75 -24.70
C LEU A 888 -25.32 26.25 -25.00
N SER A 889 -25.91 27.12 -24.18
CA SER A 889 -25.81 28.58 -24.33
C SER A 889 -24.59 29.19 -23.63
N GLY A 890 -24.01 28.50 -22.64
CA GLY A 890 -22.82 28.95 -21.93
C GLY A 890 -22.28 27.92 -20.94
N LEU A 891 -21.15 28.24 -20.30
CA LEU A 891 -20.42 27.36 -19.39
C LEU A 891 -20.21 28.03 -18.02
N ILE A 892 -20.63 27.35 -16.96
CA ILE A 892 -20.37 27.69 -15.56
C ILE A 892 -19.26 26.76 -15.05
N LEU A 893 -18.12 27.35 -14.70
CA LEU A 893 -17.00 26.65 -14.06
C LEU A 893 -17.01 26.95 -12.56
N ASP A 894 -17.05 25.93 -11.71
CA ASP A 894 -16.98 26.07 -10.25
C ASP A 894 -15.70 25.42 -9.72
N ILE A 895 -14.80 26.24 -9.19
CA ILE A 895 -13.52 25.82 -8.60
C ILE A 895 -13.44 26.13 -7.10
N ARG A 896 -14.58 26.39 -6.43
CA ARG A 896 -14.62 26.67 -4.98
C ARG A 896 -14.08 25.49 -4.16
N GLY A 897 -13.26 25.78 -3.17
CA GLY A 897 -12.62 24.78 -2.32
C GLY A 897 -11.51 23.98 -3.01
N ASN A 898 -11.04 24.42 -4.19
CA ASN A 898 -9.98 23.76 -4.94
C ASN A 898 -8.60 24.22 -4.45
N GLY A 899 -7.91 23.36 -3.71
CA GLY A 899 -6.59 23.61 -3.15
C GLY A 899 -5.42 23.63 -4.15
N GLY A 900 -5.68 23.46 -5.46
CA GLY A 900 -4.66 23.51 -6.51
C GLY A 900 -4.29 22.13 -7.05
N GLY A 901 -3.03 21.99 -7.50
CA GLY A 901 -2.51 20.77 -8.12
C GLY A 901 -1.38 21.02 -9.11
N LEU A 902 -1.44 20.34 -10.25
CA LEU A 902 -0.44 20.46 -11.30
C LEU A 902 -0.61 21.79 -12.05
N ILE A 903 0.42 22.65 -12.01
CA ILE A 903 0.40 23.98 -12.65
C ILE A 903 0.17 23.85 -14.17
N THR A 904 0.81 22.87 -14.81
CA THR A 904 0.68 22.65 -16.25
C THR A 904 -0.75 22.23 -16.63
N ALA A 905 -1.48 21.51 -15.77
CA ALA A 905 -2.88 21.14 -16.03
C ALA A 905 -3.80 22.36 -16.01
N SER A 906 -3.60 23.30 -15.08
CA SER A 906 -4.41 24.52 -15.02
C SER A 906 -4.12 25.45 -16.21
N GLU A 907 -2.84 25.66 -16.55
CA GLU A 907 -2.45 26.51 -17.68
C GLU A 907 -2.83 25.91 -19.03
N LEU A 908 -2.71 24.58 -19.21
CA LEU A 908 -3.09 23.92 -20.46
C LEU A 908 -4.62 23.94 -20.66
N LEU A 909 -5.41 23.71 -19.62
CA LEU A 909 -6.87 23.85 -19.70
C LEU A 909 -7.26 25.29 -20.06
N LEU A 910 -6.62 26.28 -19.43
CA LEU A 910 -6.85 27.69 -19.73
C LEU A 910 -6.51 28.04 -21.18
N ALA A 911 -5.40 27.52 -21.71
CA ALA A 911 -5.00 27.68 -23.10
C ALA A 911 -6.08 27.13 -24.06
N HIS A 912 -6.61 25.94 -23.75
CA HIS A 912 -7.69 25.34 -24.55
C HIS A 912 -9.04 26.05 -24.44
N LEU A 913 -9.36 26.69 -23.32
CA LEU A 913 -10.58 27.50 -23.19
C LEU A 913 -10.47 28.81 -23.98
N THR A 914 -9.27 29.37 -24.08
CA THR A 914 -8.98 30.61 -24.80
C THR A 914 -8.96 30.40 -26.31
N GLY A 915 -8.25 29.37 -26.79
CA GLY A 915 -8.17 29.03 -28.23
C GLY A 915 -7.45 30.05 -29.10
N ASN A 916 -6.55 30.87 -28.52
CA ASN A 916 -5.71 31.87 -29.17
C ASN A 916 -4.42 32.07 -28.32
N GLN A 917 -3.51 32.97 -28.72
CA GLN A 917 -2.24 33.24 -28.01
C GLN A 917 -2.48 33.58 -26.53
N ILE A 918 -2.10 32.66 -25.65
CA ILE A 918 -2.14 32.82 -24.19
C ILE A 918 -0.79 33.32 -23.68
N ALA A 919 -0.81 34.28 -22.76
CA ALA A 919 0.36 34.68 -21.99
C ALA A 919 0.44 33.78 -20.75
N LEU A 920 1.35 32.79 -20.78
CA LEU A 920 1.61 31.94 -19.62
C LEU A 920 2.17 32.75 -18.45
N GLN A 921 1.83 32.35 -17.24
CA GLN A 921 2.31 33.02 -16.05
C GLN A 921 3.79 32.74 -15.84
N ARG A 922 4.51 33.73 -15.31
CA ARG A 922 5.96 33.67 -15.17
C ARG A 922 6.36 33.46 -13.73
N ALA A 923 7.43 32.70 -13.52
CA ALA A 923 7.96 32.33 -12.23
C ALA A 923 9.35 32.94 -11.98
N GLN A 924 9.62 33.33 -10.73
CA GLN A 924 10.92 33.84 -10.29
C GLN A 924 11.45 33.05 -9.10
N PHE A 925 12.78 32.92 -9.02
CA PHE A 925 13.49 32.44 -7.83
C PHE A 925 13.94 33.60 -6.97
N ILE A 926 14.16 33.33 -5.68
CA ILE A 926 15.05 34.17 -4.86
C ILE A 926 16.49 33.93 -5.30
N ASN A 927 17.28 34.99 -5.40
CA ASN A 927 18.69 34.86 -5.74
C ASN A 927 19.50 34.50 -4.49
N SER A 928 20.03 33.28 -4.43
CA SER A 928 20.88 32.78 -3.36
C SER A 928 21.98 31.87 -3.92
N ALA A 929 22.95 31.50 -3.08
CA ALA A 929 23.98 30.54 -3.46
C ALA A 929 23.37 29.16 -3.75
N LEU A 930 22.41 28.71 -2.93
CA LEU A 930 21.76 27.42 -3.12
C LEU A 930 20.87 27.38 -4.37
N THR A 931 20.11 28.43 -4.69
CA THR A 931 19.28 28.46 -5.92
C THR A 931 20.14 28.57 -7.18
N LEU A 932 21.27 29.28 -7.12
CA LEU A 932 22.25 29.30 -8.21
C LEU A 932 22.83 27.91 -8.46
N ARG A 933 23.35 27.26 -7.42
CA ARG A 933 23.92 25.89 -7.50
C ARG A 933 22.90 24.92 -8.09
N LEU A 934 21.62 25.06 -7.71
CA LEU A 934 20.55 24.26 -8.28
C LEU A 934 20.37 24.51 -9.79
N CYS A 935 20.26 25.77 -10.21
CA CYS A 935 20.05 26.10 -11.62
C CYS A 935 21.27 25.79 -12.50
N GLU A 936 22.49 25.79 -11.94
CA GLU A 936 23.71 25.36 -12.64
C GLU A 936 23.77 23.84 -12.82
N LYS A 937 23.22 23.07 -11.87
CA LYS A 937 23.14 21.61 -11.97
C LYS A 937 22.15 21.16 -13.05
N TYR A 938 21.00 21.83 -13.17
CA TYR A 938 19.89 21.43 -14.03
C TYR A 938 19.77 22.31 -15.28
N THR A 939 20.66 22.09 -16.23
CA THR A 939 20.75 22.86 -17.48
C THR A 939 19.81 22.35 -18.58
N LYS A 940 19.85 23.02 -19.74
CA LYS A 940 18.93 22.80 -20.86
C LYS A 940 18.99 21.35 -21.34
N GLY A 941 17.83 20.71 -21.43
CA GLY A 941 17.71 19.31 -21.89
C GLY A 941 17.98 18.24 -20.83
N ASN A 942 18.10 18.63 -19.55
CA ASN A 942 18.21 17.68 -18.45
C ASN A 942 16.91 16.87 -18.28
N ALA A 943 17.03 15.56 -18.10
CA ALA A 943 15.91 14.62 -18.01
C ALA A 943 15.07 14.73 -16.73
N VAL A 944 15.58 15.42 -15.69
CA VAL A 944 14.90 15.59 -14.39
C VAL A 944 14.07 16.86 -14.36
N ILE A 945 14.71 18.01 -14.62
CA ILE A 945 14.08 19.34 -14.74
C ILE A 945 15.01 20.26 -15.53
N ASP A 946 14.44 21.17 -16.33
CA ASP A 946 15.20 22.23 -17.01
C ASP A 946 15.02 23.56 -16.26
N LEU A 947 16.09 24.06 -15.65
CA LEU A 947 16.15 25.34 -14.94
C LEU A 947 17.05 26.37 -15.62
N SER A 948 17.51 26.09 -16.85
CA SER A 948 18.55 26.87 -17.53
C SER A 948 18.18 28.33 -17.79
N ASP A 949 16.89 28.64 -17.93
CA ASP A 949 16.40 29.99 -18.19
C ASP A 949 16.78 30.97 -17.05
N TRP A 950 16.83 30.47 -15.81
CA TRP A 950 17.11 31.29 -14.62
C TRP A 950 18.61 31.42 -14.29
N THR A 951 19.45 30.47 -14.71
CA THR A 951 20.88 30.38 -14.30
C THR A 951 21.64 31.69 -14.50
N ARG A 952 21.62 32.24 -15.72
CA ARG A 952 22.31 33.49 -16.04
C ARG A 952 21.79 34.67 -15.21
N SER A 953 20.49 34.71 -14.93
CA SER A 953 19.91 35.81 -14.18
C SER A 953 20.29 35.77 -12.70
N ILE A 954 20.35 34.57 -12.11
CA ILE A 954 20.75 34.40 -10.72
C ILE A 954 22.26 34.69 -10.58
N ASP A 955 23.09 34.24 -11.53
CA ASP A 955 24.54 34.51 -11.48
C ASP A 955 24.86 36.02 -11.59
N LEU A 956 24.22 36.72 -12.53
CA LEU A 956 24.37 38.18 -12.67
C LEU A 956 23.98 38.95 -11.41
N SER A 957 23.08 38.41 -10.58
CA SER A 957 22.65 39.08 -9.36
C SER A 957 23.76 39.24 -8.32
N ARG A 958 24.85 38.45 -8.42
CA ARG A 958 26.05 38.61 -7.58
C ARG A 958 26.76 39.93 -7.85
N VAL A 959 26.55 40.52 -9.03
CA VAL A 959 27.08 41.82 -9.44
C VAL A 959 26.02 42.92 -9.28
N THR A 960 24.77 42.67 -9.68
CA THR A 960 23.71 43.69 -9.68
C THR A 960 23.06 43.92 -8.31
N GLY A 961 23.13 42.94 -7.40
CA GLY A 961 22.45 42.99 -6.10
C GLY A 961 20.95 42.69 -6.18
N ASP A 962 20.44 42.26 -7.34
CA ASP A 962 19.04 41.92 -7.51
C ASP A 962 18.61 40.78 -6.57
N ARG A 963 17.44 40.94 -5.95
CA ARG A 963 16.91 39.95 -5.00
C ARG A 963 16.19 38.78 -5.66
N TYR A 964 15.63 39.01 -6.84
CA TYR A 964 14.86 38.04 -7.60
C TYR A 964 15.48 37.82 -8.98
N SER A 965 15.34 36.61 -9.52
CA SER A 965 15.74 36.34 -10.90
C SER A 965 14.74 36.93 -11.89
N ARG A 966 15.11 37.00 -13.17
CA ARG A 966 14.18 37.29 -14.26
C ARG A 966 13.06 36.23 -14.29
N SER A 967 11.89 36.65 -14.77
CA SER A 967 10.69 35.82 -14.77
C SER A 967 10.54 35.03 -16.07
N TYR A 968 10.30 33.73 -15.96
CA TYR A 968 10.10 32.81 -17.10
C TYR A 968 8.94 31.85 -16.84
N PRO A 969 8.20 31.38 -17.87
CA PRO A 969 7.11 30.43 -17.67
C PRO A 969 7.63 29.05 -17.23
N ILE A 970 6.86 28.37 -16.38
CA ILE A 970 7.15 26.98 -15.99
C ILE A 970 6.62 26.04 -17.06
N THR A 971 5.38 26.26 -17.50
CA THR A 971 4.75 25.44 -18.54
C THR A 971 5.35 25.77 -19.90
N ARG A 972 5.72 24.73 -20.65
CA ARG A 972 6.17 24.81 -22.04
C ARG A 972 5.14 24.11 -22.91
N ILE A 973 4.53 24.84 -23.85
CA ILE A 973 3.51 24.31 -24.76
C ILE A 973 4.08 24.34 -26.18
N GLU A 974 4.25 23.17 -26.79
CA GLU A 974 4.61 23.07 -28.20
C GLU A 974 3.44 23.55 -29.08
N ASN A 975 3.73 24.34 -30.12
CA ASN A 975 2.73 24.83 -31.07
C ASN A 975 1.56 25.63 -30.44
N ILE A 976 1.82 26.39 -29.36
CA ILE A 976 0.82 27.22 -28.66
C ILE A 976 0.01 28.15 -29.59
N HIS A 977 0.57 28.50 -30.75
CA HIS A 977 -0.04 29.37 -31.75
C HIS A 977 -1.17 28.72 -32.57
N ASN A 978 -1.35 27.39 -32.49
CA ASN A 978 -2.34 26.64 -33.30
C ASN A 978 -3.47 26.01 -32.48
N LEU A 979 -3.64 26.40 -31.21
CA LEU A 979 -4.66 25.83 -30.32
C LEU A 979 -6.07 26.35 -30.63
N GLN A 980 -7.00 25.46 -30.97
CA GLN A 980 -8.43 25.79 -31.12
C GLN A 980 -9.16 25.80 -29.76
N SER A 981 -10.14 26.71 -29.61
CA SER A 981 -10.96 26.77 -28.39
C SER A 981 -11.86 25.54 -28.27
N ILE A 982 -11.83 24.87 -27.11
CA ILE A 982 -12.69 23.69 -26.86
C ILE A 982 -14.15 24.07 -26.62
N PHE A 983 -14.43 25.33 -26.25
CA PHE A 983 -15.76 25.87 -26.00
C PHE A 983 -15.80 27.38 -26.30
N ALA A 984 -16.41 27.81 -27.41
CA ALA A 984 -16.34 29.20 -27.86
C ALA A 984 -17.41 30.15 -27.25
N LYS A 985 -18.44 29.61 -26.60
CA LYS A 985 -19.58 30.39 -26.05
C LYS A 985 -19.23 31.07 -24.71
N PRO A 986 -20.07 31.99 -24.19
CA PRO A 986 -19.82 32.70 -22.94
C PRO A 986 -19.55 31.78 -21.75
N LYS A 987 -18.64 32.21 -20.87
CA LYS A 987 -18.18 31.45 -19.70
C LYS A 987 -18.23 32.33 -18.44
N VAL A 988 -18.43 31.69 -17.30
CA VAL A 988 -18.36 32.34 -15.98
C VAL A 988 -17.63 31.41 -15.02
N LEU A 989 -16.77 31.97 -14.18
CA LEU A 989 -15.98 31.23 -13.19
C LEU A 989 -16.49 31.54 -11.78
N ILE A 990 -16.62 30.53 -10.94
CA ILE A 990 -17.01 30.67 -9.53
C ILE A 990 -15.82 30.33 -8.64
N THR A 991 -15.46 31.24 -7.74
CA THR A 991 -14.31 31.13 -6.83
C THR A 991 -14.71 31.38 -5.36
N ASP A 992 -13.84 30.99 -4.44
CA ASP A 992 -13.92 31.30 -3.01
C ASP A 992 -12.53 31.52 -2.42
N ALA A 993 -12.47 31.85 -1.13
CA ALA A 993 -11.22 32.07 -0.41
C ALA A 993 -10.38 30.79 -0.17
N LEU A 994 -10.89 29.62 -0.55
CA LEU A 994 -10.21 28.33 -0.47
C LEU A 994 -9.65 27.88 -1.82
N CYS A 995 -9.93 28.60 -2.92
CA CYS A 995 -9.20 28.47 -4.16
C CYS A 995 -7.73 28.84 -3.92
N TYR A 996 -6.82 27.87 -4.04
CA TYR A 996 -5.40 28.07 -3.74
C TYR A 996 -4.48 27.53 -4.85
N SER A 997 -3.30 28.14 -5.03
CA SER A 997 -2.22 27.64 -5.89
C SER A 997 -2.58 27.58 -7.39
N ALA A 998 -2.51 26.40 -8.03
CA ALA A 998 -2.89 26.26 -9.44
C ALA A 998 -4.32 26.78 -9.75
N SER A 999 -5.21 26.81 -8.74
CA SER A 999 -6.53 27.42 -8.83
C SER A 999 -6.49 28.95 -8.90
N ASP A 1000 -5.62 29.60 -8.11
CA ASP A 1000 -5.39 31.05 -8.22
C ASP A 1000 -4.80 31.37 -9.58
N MET A 1001 -3.84 30.57 -10.05
CA MET A 1001 -3.24 30.72 -11.38
C MET A 1001 -4.30 30.62 -12.49
N PHE A 1002 -5.22 29.65 -12.38
CA PHE A 1002 -6.33 29.51 -13.31
C PHE A 1002 -7.28 30.72 -13.28
N ALA A 1003 -7.67 31.19 -12.09
CA ALA A 1003 -8.54 32.36 -11.93
C ALA A 1003 -7.87 33.64 -12.46
N ALA A 1004 -6.59 33.84 -12.15
CA ALA A 1004 -5.78 34.95 -12.64
C ALA A 1004 -5.71 34.95 -14.16
N GLY A 1005 -5.40 33.80 -14.75
CA GLY A 1005 -5.35 33.66 -16.20
C GLY A 1005 -6.73 33.82 -16.86
N PHE A 1006 -7.81 33.40 -16.21
CA PHE A 1006 -9.19 33.61 -16.69
C PHE A 1006 -9.53 35.11 -16.78
N GLN A 1007 -9.13 35.88 -15.76
CA GLN A 1007 -9.31 37.34 -15.72
C GLN A 1007 -8.36 38.07 -16.69
N ASP A 1008 -7.06 37.72 -16.69
CA ASP A 1008 -6.01 38.36 -17.51
C ASP A 1008 -6.25 38.22 -19.03
N HIS A 1009 -7.00 37.18 -19.43
CA HIS A 1009 -7.37 36.91 -20.82
C HIS A 1009 -8.85 37.25 -21.13
N ALA A 1010 -9.57 37.87 -20.19
CA ALA A 1010 -10.96 38.30 -20.36
C ALA A 1010 -11.90 37.19 -20.88
N LEU A 1011 -11.77 35.96 -20.34
CA LEU A 1011 -12.59 34.81 -20.79
C LEU A 1011 -14.06 34.90 -20.36
N GLY A 1012 -14.35 35.72 -19.35
CA GLY A 1012 -15.67 35.89 -18.77
C GLY A 1012 -15.58 36.60 -17.41
N LYS A 1013 -16.72 36.73 -16.72
CA LYS A 1013 -16.74 37.27 -15.35
C LYS A 1013 -16.42 36.20 -14.31
N ILE A 1014 -15.82 36.61 -13.21
CA ILE A 1014 -15.57 35.81 -12.01
C ILE A 1014 -16.60 36.19 -10.94
N ILE A 1015 -17.30 35.19 -10.41
CA ILE A 1015 -18.19 35.31 -9.26
C ILE A 1015 -17.47 34.74 -8.04
N GLY A 1016 -17.19 35.57 -7.05
CA GLY A 1016 -16.62 35.11 -5.78
C GLY A 1016 -17.70 34.94 -4.73
N THR A 1017 -17.60 33.89 -3.92
CA THR A 1017 -18.38 33.79 -2.66
C THR A 1017 -17.72 34.51 -1.50
N HIS A 1018 -16.43 34.82 -1.66
CA HIS A 1018 -15.62 35.67 -0.80
C HIS A 1018 -15.04 36.80 -1.64
N ALA A 1019 -14.55 37.86 -0.98
CA ALA A 1019 -14.01 39.03 -1.67
C ALA A 1019 -12.65 38.78 -2.36
N ASN A 1020 -12.01 37.64 -2.08
CA ASN A 1020 -10.74 37.26 -2.67
C ASN A 1020 -10.56 35.74 -2.68
N THR A 1021 -9.68 35.24 -3.54
CA THR A 1021 -9.19 33.86 -3.51
C THR A 1021 -8.14 33.66 -2.41
N GLY A 1022 -7.64 32.43 -2.27
CA GLY A 1022 -6.65 32.02 -1.27
C GLY A 1022 -5.27 32.66 -1.43
N ALA A 1023 -4.96 33.21 -2.61
CA ALA A 1023 -3.72 33.92 -2.92
C ALA A 1023 -2.44 33.08 -2.79
N GLY A 1024 -2.46 31.87 -3.34
CA GLY A 1024 -1.30 30.97 -3.43
C GLY A 1024 -0.54 31.15 -4.72
N GLY A 1025 0.47 32.01 -4.74
CA GLY A 1025 1.21 32.34 -5.94
C GLY A 1025 2.58 31.67 -6.03
N ALA A 1026 2.68 30.35 -5.89
CA ALA A 1026 3.98 29.67 -5.88
C ALA A 1026 3.98 28.25 -6.48
N ASN A 1027 5.19 27.84 -6.88
CA ASN A 1027 5.55 26.44 -7.05
C ASN A 1027 6.27 25.93 -5.79
N VAL A 1028 5.89 24.73 -5.34
CA VAL A 1028 6.27 24.19 -4.03
C VAL A 1028 7.07 22.93 -4.20
N TRP A 1029 8.14 22.80 -3.42
CA TRP A 1029 8.84 21.53 -3.24
C TRP A 1029 8.92 21.17 -1.76
N SER A 1030 8.96 19.87 -1.45
CA SER A 1030 9.31 19.41 -0.11
C SER A 1030 10.82 19.53 0.13
N HIS A 1031 11.23 19.55 1.41
CA HIS A 1031 12.63 19.48 1.79
C HIS A 1031 13.27 18.20 1.26
N GLU A 1032 12.53 17.08 1.28
CA GLU A 1032 12.99 15.83 0.70
C GLU A 1032 13.30 15.94 -0.81
N ILE A 1033 12.39 16.55 -1.59
CA ILE A 1033 12.61 16.79 -3.02
C ILE A 1033 13.84 17.68 -3.22
N LEU A 1034 13.95 18.78 -2.46
CA LEU A 1034 15.11 19.67 -2.52
C LEU A 1034 16.42 18.93 -2.21
N ARG A 1035 16.45 18.13 -1.15
CA ARG A 1035 17.62 17.32 -0.77
C ARG A 1035 18.03 16.38 -1.90
N ASN A 1036 17.07 15.66 -2.49
CA ASN A 1036 17.32 14.72 -3.58
C ASN A 1036 17.86 15.44 -4.83
N LEU A 1037 17.41 16.67 -5.11
CA LEU A 1037 17.96 17.46 -6.20
C LEU A 1037 19.42 17.86 -5.99
N PHE A 1038 19.86 18.00 -4.73
CA PHE A 1038 21.26 18.29 -4.38
C PHE A 1038 22.11 17.04 -4.16
N ASP A 1039 21.56 15.84 -4.27
CA ASP A 1039 22.32 14.61 -4.01
C ASP A 1039 23.39 14.41 -5.10
N GLU A 1040 24.62 14.16 -4.66
CA GLU A 1040 25.81 13.98 -5.49
C GLU A 1040 26.56 12.74 -4.99
N ALA A 1041 27.34 12.08 -5.85
CA ALA A 1041 28.07 10.84 -5.52
C ALA A 1041 29.10 10.98 -4.36
N LYS A 1042 29.28 12.18 -3.79
CA LYS A 1042 30.05 12.44 -2.55
C LYS A 1042 29.17 13.18 -1.55
N THR A 1043 28.69 12.45 -0.54
CA THR A 1043 27.69 12.88 0.46
C THR A 1043 28.12 14.07 1.34
N ASP A 1044 29.41 14.37 1.44
CA ASP A 1044 29.94 15.43 2.34
C ASP A 1044 29.70 16.87 1.85
N THR A 1045 29.10 17.07 0.68
CA THR A 1045 28.88 18.42 0.09
C THR A 1045 27.41 18.84 -0.03
N ASN A 1046 26.45 18.00 0.39
CA ASN A 1046 25.03 18.34 0.37
C ASN A 1046 24.68 19.24 1.58
N PRO A 1047 24.21 20.48 1.38
CA PRO A 1047 23.84 21.37 2.47
C PRO A 1047 22.57 20.92 3.21
N LEU A 1048 21.74 20.07 2.58
CA LEU A 1048 20.51 19.56 3.15
C LEU A 1048 20.70 18.14 3.71
N LYS A 1049 20.32 17.93 4.97
CA LYS A 1049 20.42 16.66 5.69
C LYS A 1049 19.04 16.03 5.89
N PRO A 1050 18.92 14.70 5.93
CA PRO A 1050 17.65 14.03 6.22
C PRO A 1050 17.00 14.50 7.53
N MET A 1051 15.68 14.70 7.50
CA MET A 1051 14.89 15.15 8.64
C MET A 1051 14.52 13.95 9.54
N PRO A 1052 14.62 14.07 10.87
CA PRO A 1052 14.46 12.93 11.79
C PRO A 1052 12.99 12.52 11.97
N LYS A 1053 12.77 11.21 12.21
CA LYS A 1053 11.46 10.61 12.56
C LYS A 1053 10.29 10.99 11.65
N GLY A 1054 10.59 11.23 10.37
CA GLY A 1054 9.62 11.61 9.36
C GLY A 1054 9.08 13.03 9.50
N ALA A 1055 9.74 13.93 10.24
CA ALA A 1055 9.51 15.37 10.08
C ALA A 1055 9.86 15.81 8.65
N ASP A 1056 9.22 16.87 8.15
CA ASP A 1056 9.48 17.39 6.80
C ASP A 1056 9.13 18.88 6.72
N LEU A 1057 9.50 19.54 5.62
CA LEU A 1057 9.14 20.92 5.31
C LEU A 1057 8.60 20.98 3.88
N THR A 1058 7.62 21.84 3.64
CA THR A 1058 7.32 22.32 2.28
C THR A 1058 7.77 23.76 2.16
N VAL A 1059 8.17 24.19 0.97
CA VAL A 1059 8.61 25.57 0.73
C VAL A 1059 8.18 26.08 -0.63
N ALA A 1060 7.72 27.33 -0.68
CA ALA A 1060 7.55 28.09 -1.92
C ALA A 1060 8.93 28.39 -2.53
N VAL A 1061 9.25 27.71 -3.63
CA VAL A 1061 10.57 27.81 -4.28
C VAL A 1061 10.59 28.87 -5.37
N ARG A 1062 9.48 29.01 -6.11
CA ARG A 1062 9.32 30.03 -7.15
C ARG A 1062 8.02 30.77 -6.96
N ARG A 1063 8.08 32.11 -6.98
CA ARG A 1063 6.88 32.96 -6.93
C ARG A 1063 6.32 33.13 -8.33
N ILE A 1064 5.01 33.11 -8.45
CA ILE A 1064 4.26 33.24 -9.70
C ILE A 1064 3.75 34.67 -9.84
N LEU A 1065 3.96 35.23 -11.03
CA LEU A 1065 3.52 36.56 -11.42
C LEU A 1065 2.38 36.47 -12.44
N ARG A 1066 1.43 37.40 -12.32
CA ARG A 1066 0.38 37.66 -13.32
C ARG A 1066 0.97 38.21 -14.61
N LYS A 1067 0.12 38.35 -15.63
CA LYS A 1067 0.49 39.06 -16.87
C LYS A 1067 0.92 40.52 -16.60
N SER A 1068 0.37 41.14 -15.54
CA SER A 1068 0.71 42.50 -15.08
C SER A 1068 2.04 42.62 -14.31
N ASP A 1069 2.82 41.54 -14.18
CA ASP A 1069 4.02 41.45 -13.32
C ASP A 1069 3.73 41.54 -11.80
N GLU A 1070 2.47 41.56 -11.39
CA GLU A 1070 2.08 41.51 -9.98
C GLU A 1070 2.15 40.08 -9.43
N PRO A 1071 2.65 39.86 -8.20
CA PRO A 1071 2.64 38.54 -7.58
C PRO A 1071 1.21 38.10 -7.25
N ILE A 1072 0.94 36.80 -7.42
CA ILE A 1072 -0.34 36.22 -6.97
C ILE A 1072 -0.36 36.05 -5.44
N GLU A 1073 0.80 35.77 -4.84
CA GLU A 1073 0.92 35.57 -3.38
C GLU A 1073 0.46 36.80 -2.59
N ASP A 1074 -0.32 36.57 -1.53
CA ASP A 1074 -1.00 37.57 -0.67
C ASP A 1074 -2.06 38.44 -1.37
N LEU A 1075 -1.91 38.75 -2.66
CA LEU A 1075 -2.84 39.61 -3.40
C LEU A 1075 -4.09 38.86 -3.87
N GLY A 1076 -3.93 37.61 -4.33
CA GLY A 1076 -5.04 36.79 -4.83
C GLY A 1076 -5.77 37.40 -6.01
N ILE A 1077 -6.96 36.87 -6.30
CA ILE A 1077 -7.81 37.29 -7.41
C ILE A 1077 -9.15 37.79 -6.88
N VAL A 1078 -9.36 39.10 -7.03
CA VAL A 1078 -10.61 39.77 -6.69
C VAL A 1078 -11.67 39.44 -7.76
N PRO A 1079 -12.85 38.92 -7.38
CA PRO A 1079 -13.91 38.60 -8.31
C PRO A 1079 -14.57 39.87 -8.88
N ASP A 1080 -15.12 39.77 -10.10
CA ASP A 1080 -15.88 40.86 -10.71
C ASP A 1080 -17.26 41.06 -10.06
N VAL A 1081 -17.82 39.99 -9.50
CA VAL A 1081 -19.12 39.98 -8.83
C VAL A 1081 -19.01 39.19 -7.52
N LEU A 1082 -19.41 39.81 -6.41
CA LEU A 1082 -19.53 39.13 -5.13
C LEU A 1082 -20.94 38.54 -4.98
N HIS A 1083 -21.04 37.27 -4.60
CA HIS A 1083 -22.29 36.60 -4.24
C HIS A 1083 -22.19 36.08 -2.80
N LYS A 1084 -22.94 36.68 -1.88
CA LYS A 1084 -22.98 36.21 -0.49
C LYS A 1084 -23.79 34.92 -0.42
N ILE A 1085 -23.23 33.86 0.16
CA ILE A 1085 -23.90 32.56 0.25
C ILE A 1085 -25.21 32.69 1.03
N SER A 1086 -26.33 32.36 0.40
CA SER A 1086 -27.64 32.37 1.05
C SER A 1086 -27.88 31.08 1.85
N LYS A 1087 -28.85 31.09 2.76
CA LYS A 1087 -29.28 29.86 3.44
C LYS A 1087 -29.73 28.76 2.45
N ASN A 1088 -30.34 29.16 1.33
CA ASN A 1088 -30.78 28.21 0.32
C ASN A 1088 -29.62 27.64 -0.48
N ASP A 1089 -28.54 28.41 -0.67
CA ASP A 1089 -27.35 27.90 -1.34
C ASP A 1089 -26.72 26.74 -0.57
N LEU A 1090 -26.68 26.83 0.77
CA LEU A 1090 -26.18 25.77 1.63
C LEU A 1090 -27.11 24.54 1.67
N LEU A 1091 -28.42 24.76 1.81
CA LEU A 1091 -29.37 23.66 2.08
C LEU A 1091 -29.96 23.02 0.82
N PHE A 1092 -30.00 23.72 -0.31
CA PHE A 1092 -30.70 23.31 -1.54
C PHE A 1092 -29.81 23.36 -2.78
N GLY A 1093 -28.52 23.07 -2.63
CA GLY A 1093 -27.63 22.80 -3.76
C GLY A 1093 -27.23 24.02 -4.59
N ASN A 1094 -26.88 25.14 -3.94
CA ASN A 1094 -26.38 26.38 -4.56
C ASN A 1094 -27.35 27.03 -5.55
N ILE A 1095 -28.65 26.93 -5.30
CA ILE A 1095 -29.68 27.34 -6.25
C ILE A 1095 -29.63 28.84 -6.60
N ASP A 1096 -29.34 29.72 -5.64
CA ASP A 1096 -29.33 31.16 -5.85
C ASP A 1096 -28.02 31.57 -6.56
N LEU A 1097 -26.89 30.97 -6.18
CA LEU A 1097 -25.61 31.16 -6.84
C LEU A 1097 -25.62 30.69 -8.31
N ILE A 1098 -26.19 29.52 -8.59
CA ILE A 1098 -26.30 29.00 -9.97
C ILE A 1098 -27.21 29.91 -10.80
N ARG A 1099 -28.32 30.39 -10.23
CA ARG A 1099 -29.22 31.35 -10.92
C ARG A 1099 -28.48 32.65 -11.24
N ARG A 1100 -27.66 33.15 -10.32
CA ARG A 1100 -26.83 34.34 -10.53
C ARG A 1100 -25.80 34.13 -11.65
N ALA A 1101 -25.15 32.97 -11.68
CA ALA A 1101 -24.20 32.61 -12.73
C ALA A 1101 -24.87 32.52 -14.11
N MET A 1102 -26.06 31.93 -14.20
CA MET A 1102 -26.84 31.90 -15.44
C MET A 1102 -27.23 33.32 -15.91
N ALA A 1103 -27.67 34.18 -14.99
CA ALA A 1103 -28.06 35.56 -15.33
C ALA A 1103 -26.89 36.37 -15.92
N ILE A 1104 -25.65 36.10 -15.50
CA ILE A 1104 -24.44 36.74 -16.04
C ILE A 1104 -24.10 36.25 -17.45
N LEU A 1105 -24.48 35.02 -17.79
CA LEU A 1105 -24.26 34.43 -19.13
C LEU A 1105 -25.31 34.87 -20.16
N LEU A 1106 -26.44 35.44 -19.72
CA LEU A 1106 -27.50 35.92 -20.60
C LEU A 1106 -27.20 37.36 -21.11
N PRO A 1107 -27.53 37.68 -22.38
CA PRO A 1107 -27.42 39.04 -22.90
C PRO A 1107 -28.32 40.02 -22.12
N GLU A 1108 -27.87 41.28 -21.95
CA GLU A 1108 -28.58 42.32 -21.18
C GLU A 1108 -30.04 42.59 -21.65
N THR A 1109 -30.42 42.17 -22.86
CA THR A 1109 -31.76 42.34 -23.42
C THR A 1109 -32.80 41.28 -22.99
N GLN A 1110 -32.45 40.29 -22.16
CA GLN A 1110 -33.36 39.20 -21.75
C GLN A 1110 -33.54 39.03 -20.22
N VAL A 1111 -33.18 40.03 -19.42
CA VAL A 1111 -33.38 39.97 -17.95
C VAL A 1111 -34.84 40.30 -17.59
N ASP A 1112 -35.76 39.36 -17.79
CA ASP A 1112 -37.04 39.35 -17.07
C ASP A 1112 -37.28 37.97 -16.43
N LEU A 1113 -36.81 37.82 -15.20
CA LEU A 1113 -37.12 36.66 -14.33
C LEU A 1113 -38.10 37.04 -13.22
N GLY A 1114 -39.03 37.95 -13.52
CA GLY A 1114 -40.15 38.29 -12.66
C GLY A 1114 -41.36 37.40 -12.90
N LYS A 1115 -41.34 36.12 -12.45
CA LYS A 1115 -42.50 35.31 -11.97
C LYS A 1115 -42.26 33.79 -12.10
N SER A 1116 -41.97 33.13 -10.99
CA SER A 1116 -42.59 31.83 -10.60
C SER A 1116 -41.93 31.28 -9.32
N ARG A 1117 -42.25 31.88 -8.17
CA ARG A 1117 -42.18 31.18 -6.89
C ARG A 1117 -43.32 30.16 -6.85
N LYS A 1118 -43.15 28.98 -7.46
CA LYS A 1118 -43.86 27.75 -7.10
C LYS A 1118 -43.41 26.59 -7.97
N VAL A 1119 -43.25 25.45 -7.31
CA VAL A 1119 -42.98 24.11 -7.83
C VAL A 1119 -41.50 23.85 -8.15
N LEU A 1120 -40.84 23.20 -7.20
CA LEU A 1120 -39.98 22.02 -7.39
C LEU A 1120 -39.55 21.55 -5.99
N VAL A 1121 -40.52 20.98 -5.28
CA VAL A 1121 -40.28 20.06 -4.17
C VAL A 1121 -40.71 18.71 -4.72
N ASP A 1122 -39.74 17.90 -5.16
CA ASP A 1122 -39.77 16.43 -5.22
C ASP A 1122 -38.39 15.85 -5.58
#